data_AF-A0A198A6N2-F1
#
_entry.id   AF-A0A198A6N2-F1
#
_cell.length_a   1.000
_cell.length_b   1.000
_cell.length_c   1.000
_cell.angle_alpha   90.00
_cell.angle_beta   90.00
_cell.angle_gamma   90.00
#
_symmetry.space_group_name_H-M   'P 1'
#
loop_
_entity.id
_entity.type
_entity.pdbx_description
1 polymer ?
#
loop_
_entity_poly.entity_id
_entity_poly.type
_entity_poly.pdbx_seq_one_letter_code
_entity_poly.pdbx_strand_id
1 'polypeptide(L)'
;MLKRVIASLICFIMVLSIVVVVKPKSASALAGFPIFKYQGQVLNPLDLKYNPTDEIIFPQVVKATDHIANPLGTYYLYYAPHDAPGGINLAYSDSLNGPWTEYEANPLISNVWSPNYSVSHVSSPYMIWNDAAQKFYMYYHGENTTTRIASTLDGINFTYEQKALGTSDFVGLMETSYAKVFKYTIPSKNNTYIMLLMGNTTANKRNIYLAWSNDGLSWTTQKNPLITSNASEGTNLSGPTYFPWNGKHYVAYHASSGNVHITEVGANFDLENHLGILHDSDDVIDRGRTASANFVYDGEDLYMFYEQGDRLGGVLAYAKMDPNAVEPIDEIPPLPPGPFKYFNDDMNKYSRGWSKLVNGPGSVTQDSGNVKIIDSSTGFSTYLLKTDFSPMVGAFTVEYRAKVNTANTLNEFTIRSGNYQIGLYLKHGTQGTAQNKASSPSKTTTLDTTVYHDYRVIVHANYTYDLYIDGQLAWAGAASLGTGGNVMKIGGDTTPIADITLDHVKMGSGEIIPGTAMINAVSPVDVNTYVNVAPTLPSTVSVTYSDESVETLPVAWDTLTPDQYAAEGTFTLQGTVAGTALRAEAHITVGATPAAIVSFEPKLVTTAVGSAPVLPTHVTALYDNQSQKSHPVIWDTVAPSQYAQAGSFVVYGSVEGTDVRAEAQVTVNPNPVIVSINPVGVLTTKGIPPELPSVVTAVYDDQSTSSQSVTWDLVDASQYAAAGSFVVNGDVAGTSIRAVANITVTETPAVILSIEPVAVSTTTGVAPILPTVVTAVYDNQLTSQLQVVWDTITPTLYGQVGGFVVHGSVSGTTLQATANVTVTASPNNGENPDDSTDDTSNGSGSGGGVISVPVKEEPKDPNTSTVTIQDLDMAKAIEGATNGTISLGVPAESTTKKLVIQVPVALLDKADANQVKQIAFQAGASKVILPIQALKQQAGTDAKNIQVVVTNVEQGALSEQVRASIGSGSVFDFDLQVDGKSTKNLSAEGARIAINYTLKPGESPEKVIVSYVSASGKLEVLVNGAYNAATGQVEFTTAQLGNYALFYKDVTFQDISEVSWAQASIDALAAREIIRGRSEASFVPNNPVTRAEFVTLLMRAFGLDGEQAASNAFSDIDQEDWYYSSTAAAKQLGIVSGREDGSFGAEDEISRQDMAVMAYRTLLALNASLQTNAGSKVFDDSADISDYAAEAVSAMQKAGIIEGSDGSFMPSDSTTRAQAAVIIYRLLNALK
;
A
#
# COMPACT_ATOMS: atom_id res chain seq x y z
N MET A 1 -51.71 -9.92 -47.44
CA MET A 1 -50.36 -10.46 -47.20
C MET A 1 -49.81 -9.99 -45.85
N LEU A 2 -50.56 -10.21 -44.77
CA LEU A 2 -50.27 -9.66 -43.43
C LEU A 2 -49.97 -10.76 -42.38
N LYS A 3 -49.57 -11.96 -42.83
CA LYS A 3 -49.28 -13.13 -41.97
C LYS A 3 -48.09 -13.99 -42.41
N ARG A 4 -47.27 -13.54 -43.37
CA ARG A 4 -46.11 -14.33 -43.87
C ARG A 4 -44.79 -13.58 -44.10
N VAL A 5 -44.68 -12.32 -43.69
CA VAL A 5 -43.36 -11.69 -43.44
C VAL A 5 -43.12 -11.46 -41.94
N ILE A 6 -44.09 -11.85 -41.10
CA ILE A 6 -44.02 -11.91 -39.63
C ILE A 6 -43.16 -13.10 -39.13
N ALA A 7 -42.53 -13.88 -40.03
CA ALA A 7 -41.58 -14.93 -39.66
C ALA A 7 -40.09 -14.59 -39.94
N SER A 8 -39.79 -13.42 -40.53
CA SER A 8 -38.42 -12.90 -40.60
C SER A 8 -38.32 -11.41 -40.23
N LEU A 9 -39.40 -10.83 -39.71
CA LEU A 9 -39.49 -9.47 -39.20
C LEU A 9 -39.75 -9.44 -37.67
N ILE A 10 -39.29 -10.49 -36.98
CA ILE A 10 -39.16 -10.61 -35.50
C ILE A 10 -37.69 -10.89 -35.10
N CYS A 11 -36.74 -10.66 -36.01
CA CYS A 11 -35.32 -10.66 -35.68
C CYS A 11 -34.74 -9.36 -36.25
N PHE A 12 -34.09 -8.55 -35.42
CA PHE A 12 -33.34 -7.32 -35.76
C PHE A 12 -34.10 -5.99 -35.94
N ILE A 13 -34.81 -5.52 -34.91
CA ILE A 13 -34.81 -4.09 -34.49
C ILE A 13 -34.86 -4.03 -32.95
N MET A 14 -33.92 -3.29 -32.35
CA MET A 14 -33.57 -3.15 -30.91
C MET A 14 -32.89 -4.40 -30.31
N VAL A 15 -31.69 -4.37 -29.75
CA VAL A 15 -30.99 -3.34 -28.97
C VAL A 15 -29.48 -3.50 -29.25
N LEU A 16 -28.78 -2.49 -29.81
CA LEU A 16 -27.32 -2.45 -29.68
C LEU A 16 -27.06 -1.84 -28.31
N SER A 17 -26.96 -2.72 -27.32
CA SER A 17 -26.62 -2.36 -25.96
C SER A 17 -25.29 -1.63 -26.01
N ILE A 18 -25.29 -0.39 -25.55
CA ILE A 18 -24.09 0.27 -25.05
C ILE A 18 -23.52 -0.72 -24.03
N VAL A 19 -22.35 -1.31 -24.31
CA VAL A 19 -21.55 -1.89 -23.24
C VAL A 19 -20.94 -0.70 -22.52
N VAL A 20 -21.80 -0.01 -21.76
CA VAL A 20 -21.34 0.49 -20.48
C VAL A 20 -21.00 -0.81 -19.78
N VAL A 21 -19.75 -0.97 -19.35
CA VAL A 21 -19.50 -1.88 -18.24
C VAL A 21 -20.21 -1.25 -17.06
N VAL A 22 -21.53 -1.45 -17.00
CA VAL A 22 -22.27 -1.34 -15.77
C VAL A 22 -21.70 -2.52 -14.99
N LYS A 23 -20.86 -2.25 -13.99
CA LYS A 23 -20.65 -3.24 -12.92
C LYS A 23 -22.06 -3.76 -12.59
N PRO A 24 -22.31 -5.08 -12.63
CA PRO A 24 -23.63 -5.60 -12.32
C PRO A 24 -24.10 -4.94 -11.02
N LYS A 25 -25.29 -4.33 -11.05
CA LYS A 25 -25.90 -3.70 -9.88
C LYS A 25 -25.93 -4.74 -8.77
N SER A 26 -25.15 -4.48 -7.71
CA SER A 26 -25.07 -5.12 -6.40
C SER A 26 -25.50 -6.58 -6.34
N ALA A 27 -24.56 -7.49 -6.06
CA ALA A 27 -24.92 -8.63 -5.23
C ALA A 27 -25.61 -8.04 -3.98
N SER A 28 -26.85 -8.44 -3.71
CA SER A 28 -27.59 -7.97 -2.54
C SER A 28 -26.70 -8.15 -1.30
N ALA A 29 -26.71 -7.16 -0.40
CA ALA A 29 -26.02 -7.24 0.89
C ALA A 29 -26.20 -8.64 1.50
N LEU A 30 -25.10 -9.21 1.99
CA LEU A 30 -25.09 -10.58 2.49
C LEU A 30 -26.22 -10.78 3.51
N ALA A 31 -27.17 -11.66 3.20
CA ALA A 31 -28.36 -11.85 4.01
C ALA A 31 -27.98 -12.22 5.47
N GLY A 32 -28.58 -11.53 6.44
CA GLY A 32 -28.29 -11.73 7.87
C GLY A 32 -27.12 -10.92 8.43
N PHE A 33 -26.46 -10.10 7.60
CA PHE A 33 -25.43 -9.15 8.02
C PHE A 33 -25.96 -7.70 8.01
N PRO A 34 -25.35 -6.78 8.78
CA PRO A 34 -25.82 -5.41 8.84
C PRO A 34 -25.61 -4.69 7.50
N ILE A 35 -26.61 -3.92 7.09
CA ILE A 35 -26.50 -3.03 5.93
C ILE A 35 -26.01 -1.67 6.40
N PHE A 36 -24.85 -1.26 5.91
CA PHE A 36 -24.26 0.04 6.21
C PHE A 36 -24.69 1.08 5.19
N LYS A 37 -25.28 2.18 5.67
CA LYS A 37 -25.63 3.34 4.84
C LYS A 37 -24.64 4.46 5.07
N TYR A 38 -24.03 4.92 3.97
CA TYR A 38 -23.17 6.09 3.96
C TYR A 38 -23.81 7.27 4.68
N GLN A 39 -23.04 7.92 5.55
CA GLN A 39 -23.47 9.11 6.29
C GLN A 39 -22.70 10.36 5.84
N GLY A 40 -21.43 10.22 5.46
CA GLY A 40 -20.61 11.34 5.04
C GLY A 40 -19.12 11.06 5.08
N GLN A 41 -18.35 12.04 4.64
CA GLN A 41 -16.91 12.12 4.89
C GLN A 41 -16.65 12.60 6.31
N VAL A 42 -15.58 12.09 6.91
CA VAL A 42 -15.23 12.32 8.31
C VAL A 42 -14.45 13.63 8.47
N LEU A 43 -13.46 13.81 7.59
CA LEU A 43 -12.60 14.99 7.48
C LEU A 43 -12.45 15.32 6.00
N ASN A 44 -12.32 16.61 5.69
CA ASN A 44 -11.94 17.07 4.37
C ASN A 44 -10.41 17.19 4.33
N PRO A 45 -9.69 16.42 3.49
CA PRO A 45 -8.23 16.46 3.45
C PRO A 45 -7.66 17.86 3.17
N LEU A 46 -8.40 18.71 2.46
CA LEU A 46 -8.02 20.09 2.15
C LEU A 46 -8.06 21.02 3.38
N ASP A 47 -8.83 20.65 4.41
CA ASP A 47 -8.97 21.44 5.63
C ASP A 47 -7.97 21.00 6.72
N LEU A 48 -7.14 19.97 6.45
CA LEU A 48 -6.17 19.43 7.40
C LEU A 48 -4.84 20.20 7.35
N LYS A 49 -4.30 20.49 8.53
CA LYS A 49 -2.98 21.10 8.73
C LYS A 49 -1.85 20.15 8.39
N TYR A 50 -1.99 18.87 8.70
CA TYR A 50 -1.00 17.84 8.37
C TYR A 50 -1.56 16.82 7.38
N ASN A 51 -1.34 17.08 6.08
CA ASN A 51 -1.74 16.19 4.98
C ASN A 51 -0.65 16.15 3.88
N PRO A 52 0.52 15.53 4.14
CA PRO A 52 1.68 15.63 3.26
C PRO A 52 1.56 14.84 1.94
N THR A 53 0.51 14.03 1.75
CA THR A 53 0.36 13.18 0.56
C THR A 53 -1.05 13.27 -0.06
N ASP A 54 -1.84 14.29 0.30
CA ASP A 54 -3.23 14.45 -0.14
C ASP A 54 -4.13 13.23 0.08
N GLU A 55 -3.83 12.43 1.11
CA GLU A 55 -4.49 11.16 1.39
C GLU A 55 -4.63 10.93 2.90
N ILE A 56 -5.82 10.52 3.32
CA ILE A 56 -6.10 10.11 4.70
C ILE A 56 -6.77 8.74 4.70
N ILE A 57 -6.07 7.75 5.26
CA ILE A 57 -6.48 6.34 5.22
C ILE A 57 -6.28 5.65 6.56
N PHE A 58 -6.62 4.36 6.62
CA PHE A 58 -6.54 3.52 7.82
C PHE A 58 -7.24 4.11 9.05
N PRO A 59 -8.57 4.35 9.00
CA PRO A 59 -9.29 4.90 10.14
C PRO A 59 -9.28 3.91 11.32
N GLN A 60 -8.97 4.41 12.50
CA GLN A 60 -9.12 3.69 13.76
C GLN A 60 -9.78 4.59 14.80
N VAL A 61 -11.03 4.29 15.15
CA VAL A 61 -11.77 5.05 16.17
C VAL A 61 -11.69 4.36 17.53
N VAL A 62 -11.46 5.14 18.58
CA VAL A 62 -11.41 4.72 19.99
C VAL A 62 -12.27 5.64 20.83
N LYS A 63 -13.05 5.10 21.77
CA LYS A 63 -13.78 5.89 22.76
C LYS A 63 -12.81 6.31 23.88
N ALA A 64 -12.31 7.53 23.78
CA ALA A 64 -11.25 8.05 24.63
C ALA A 64 -11.67 8.12 26.10
N THR A 65 -12.93 8.47 26.38
CA THR A 65 -13.48 8.62 27.74
C THR A 65 -13.52 7.34 28.57
N ASP A 66 -13.38 6.17 27.93
CA ASP A 66 -13.40 4.90 28.66
C ASP A 66 -12.12 4.68 29.48
N HIS A 67 -11.01 5.28 29.06
CA HIS A 67 -9.69 5.02 29.66
C HIS A 67 -8.82 6.27 29.85
N ILE A 68 -9.11 7.39 29.18
CA ILE A 68 -8.34 8.65 29.28
C ILE A 68 -9.09 9.59 30.23
N ALA A 69 -8.40 10.05 31.27
CA ALA A 69 -9.02 10.86 32.32
C ALA A 69 -9.45 12.27 31.86
N ASN A 70 -8.71 12.88 30.93
CA ASN A 70 -8.97 14.21 30.40
C ASN A 70 -8.84 14.21 28.86
N PRO A 71 -9.76 13.55 28.14
CA PRO A 71 -9.66 13.44 26.70
C PRO A 71 -10.07 14.76 26.01
N LEU A 72 -9.56 15.00 24.80
CA LEU A 72 -9.90 16.16 23.97
C LEU A 72 -11.37 16.14 23.49
N GLY A 73 -11.96 14.94 23.40
CA GLY A 73 -13.37 14.70 23.10
C GLY A 73 -13.74 13.24 23.43
N THR A 74 -15.01 12.88 23.30
CA THR A 74 -15.48 11.51 23.59
C THR A 74 -14.76 10.43 22.78
N TYR A 75 -14.48 10.71 21.51
CA TYR A 75 -13.89 9.79 20.54
C TYR A 75 -12.61 10.35 19.93
N TYR A 76 -11.61 9.49 19.77
CA TYR A 76 -10.38 9.75 19.03
C TYR A 76 -10.39 8.91 17.74
N LEU A 77 -10.03 9.52 16.62
CA LEU A 77 -9.83 8.90 15.32
C LEU A 77 -8.35 9.01 14.97
N TYR A 78 -7.67 7.87 14.91
CA TYR A 78 -6.32 7.79 14.36
C TYR A 78 -6.39 7.46 12.87
N TYR A 79 -5.53 8.10 12.10
CA TYR A 79 -5.42 7.91 10.65
C TYR A 79 -3.99 8.20 10.20
N ALA A 80 -3.64 7.84 8.98
CA ALA A 80 -2.33 8.14 8.43
C ALA A 80 -2.39 8.30 6.90
N PRO A 81 -1.47 9.06 6.28
CA PRO A 81 -1.22 8.98 4.85
C PRO A 81 -0.51 7.65 4.50
N HIS A 82 -0.64 7.14 3.27
CA HIS A 82 0.07 5.91 2.85
C HIS A 82 1.54 6.17 2.55
N ASP A 83 1.85 7.23 1.80
CA ASP A 83 3.17 7.46 1.20
C ASP A 83 4.08 8.35 2.07
N ALA A 84 5.36 8.40 1.71
CA ALA A 84 6.38 9.17 2.42
C ALA A 84 6.12 10.69 2.38
N PRO A 85 6.31 11.42 3.50
CA PRO A 85 6.87 10.95 4.77
C PRO A 85 5.88 10.21 5.70
N GLY A 86 4.58 10.16 5.38
CA GLY A 86 3.54 9.51 6.19
C GLY A 86 3.34 10.19 7.54
N GLY A 87 2.95 9.41 8.56
CA GLY A 87 2.76 9.88 9.93
C GLY A 87 1.41 9.47 10.51
N ILE A 88 1.38 9.09 11.79
CA ILE A 88 0.12 8.75 12.46
C ILE A 88 -0.47 10.02 13.05
N ASN A 89 -1.67 10.35 12.61
CA ASN A 89 -2.41 11.56 12.93
C ASN A 89 -3.59 11.23 13.86
N LEU A 90 -4.09 12.26 14.53
CA LEU A 90 -5.26 12.22 15.40
C LEU A 90 -6.27 13.29 15.00
N ALA A 91 -7.54 12.91 15.04
CA ALA A 91 -8.67 13.81 15.14
C ALA A 91 -9.55 13.39 16.33
N TYR A 92 -10.35 14.29 16.87
CA TYR A 92 -11.23 14.01 18.00
C TYR A 92 -12.63 14.61 17.80
N SER A 93 -13.63 14.02 18.44
CA SER A 93 -15.02 14.45 18.37
C SER A 93 -15.78 14.00 19.62
N ASP A 94 -16.80 14.75 20.00
CA ASP A 94 -17.74 14.33 21.04
C ASP A 94 -18.81 13.35 20.53
N SER A 95 -18.90 13.14 19.21
CA SER A 95 -19.84 12.23 18.55
C SER A 95 -19.21 11.50 17.36
N LEU A 96 -19.58 10.24 17.14
CA LEU A 96 -19.17 9.49 15.94
C LEU A 96 -19.66 10.16 14.64
N ASN A 97 -20.76 10.93 14.68
CA ASN A 97 -21.26 11.66 13.51
C ASN A 97 -20.47 12.95 13.21
N GLY A 98 -19.46 13.26 14.03
CA GLY A 98 -18.73 14.52 13.97
C GLY A 98 -19.48 15.71 14.61
N PRO A 99 -19.02 16.94 14.35
CA PRO A 99 -17.85 17.26 13.54
C PRO A 99 -16.56 16.74 14.17
N TRP A 100 -15.64 16.26 13.34
CA TRP A 100 -14.31 15.84 13.77
C TRP A 100 -13.33 17.01 13.68
N THR A 101 -12.51 17.16 14.71
CA THR A 101 -11.50 18.23 14.83
C THR A 101 -10.11 17.62 14.76
N GLU A 102 -9.26 18.09 13.86
CA GLU A 102 -7.87 17.65 13.77
C GLU A 102 -7.08 18.07 15.03
N TYR A 103 -6.21 17.20 15.51
CA TYR A 103 -5.26 17.56 16.55
C TYR A 103 -4.13 18.44 15.99
N GLU A 104 -3.98 19.63 16.57
CA GLU A 104 -3.08 20.70 16.11
C GLU A 104 -1.60 20.30 15.91
N ALA A 105 -1.11 19.31 16.66
CA ALA A 105 0.30 18.90 16.64
C ALA A 105 0.52 17.55 15.92
N ASN A 106 -0.34 17.20 14.96
CA ASN A 106 -0.07 16.06 14.08
C ASN A 106 1.24 16.24 13.30
N PRO A 107 1.99 15.16 13.00
CA PRO A 107 1.70 13.76 13.34
C PRO A 107 2.14 13.42 14.77
N LEU A 108 1.38 12.54 15.44
CA LEU A 108 1.71 12.00 16.76
C LEU A 108 2.91 11.04 16.74
N ILE A 109 3.04 10.25 15.68
CA ILE A 109 4.18 9.36 15.45
C ILE A 109 4.72 9.64 14.04
N SER A 110 5.97 10.07 13.97
CA SER A 110 6.66 10.36 12.71
C SER A 110 7.43 9.15 12.17
N ASN A 111 7.90 9.26 10.93
CA ASN A 111 8.77 8.29 10.28
C ASN A 111 10.21 8.28 10.84
N VAL A 112 10.56 9.22 11.73
CA VAL A 112 11.87 9.27 12.41
C VAL A 112 11.66 9.35 13.92
N TRP A 113 12.00 8.27 14.62
CA TRP A 113 11.95 8.21 16.08
C TRP A 113 13.32 7.82 16.62
N SER A 114 14.20 8.78 16.85
CA SER A 114 15.56 8.53 17.35
C SER A 114 15.54 8.02 18.81
N PRO A 115 16.37 7.01 19.19
CA PRO A 115 17.29 6.23 18.35
C PRO A 115 16.65 4.98 17.72
N ASN A 116 15.33 4.80 17.84
CA ASN A 116 14.62 3.57 17.55
C ASN A 116 14.54 3.22 16.06
N TYR A 117 14.16 4.18 15.22
CA TYR A 117 14.09 3.96 13.77
C TYR A 117 14.11 5.27 12.97
N SER A 118 14.50 5.15 11.70
CA SER A 118 14.34 6.16 10.64
C SER A 118 13.93 5.42 9.37
N VAL A 119 12.66 5.55 8.98
CA VAL A 119 12.03 4.82 7.87
C VAL A 119 11.45 5.79 6.85
N SER A 120 11.08 5.32 5.64
CA SER A 120 10.53 6.20 4.61
C SER A 120 9.17 6.79 5.00
N HIS A 121 8.30 5.99 5.63
CA HIS A 121 6.99 6.38 6.12
C HIS A 121 6.57 5.52 7.32
N VAL A 122 5.57 5.98 8.07
CA VAL A 122 4.82 5.16 9.03
C VAL A 122 3.33 5.30 8.77
N SER A 123 2.58 4.21 8.86
CA SER A 123 1.16 4.20 8.54
C SER A 123 0.42 3.02 9.19
N SER A 124 -0.87 2.88 8.88
CA SER A 124 -1.82 1.89 9.39
C SER A 124 -1.92 1.83 10.92
N PRO A 125 -2.31 2.92 11.61
CA PRO A 125 -2.45 2.91 13.06
C PRO A 125 -3.58 1.97 13.49
N TYR A 126 -3.32 1.19 14.54
CA TYR A 126 -4.34 0.41 15.21
C TYR A 126 -4.14 0.44 16.73
N MET A 127 -5.16 0.85 17.48
CA MET A 127 -5.09 1.09 18.92
C MET A 127 -5.93 0.11 19.73
N ILE A 128 -5.38 -0.41 20.82
CA ILE A 128 -6.07 -1.26 21.79
C ILE A 128 -5.66 -0.94 23.23
N TRP A 129 -6.61 -0.97 24.16
CA TRP A 129 -6.33 -0.88 25.59
C TRP A 129 -5.77 -2.19 26.13
N ASN A 130 -4.67 -2.12 26.89
CA ASN A 130 -4.11 -3.27 27.60
C ASN A 130 -4.45 -3.19 29.09
N ASP A 131 -5.33 -4.07 29.56
CA ASP A 131 -5.78 -4.09 30.94
C ASP A 131 -4.66 -4.38 31.95
N ALA A 132 -3.68 -5.22 31.59
CA ALA A 132 -2.60 -5.57 32.50
C ALA A 132 -1.59 -4.41 32.65
N ALA A 133 -1.29 -3.74 31.54
CA ALA A 133 -0.35 -2.62 31.51
C ALA A 133 -0.99 -1.27 31.87
N GLN A 134 -2.33 -1.20 31.89
CA GLN A 134 -3.10 0.03 32.13
C GLN A 134 -2.69 1.18 31.20
N LYS A 135 -2.46 0.86 29.92
CA LYS A 135 -2.10 1.81 28.86
C LYS A 135 -2.58 1.31 27.50
N PHE A 136 -2.69 2.22 26.53
CA PHE A 136 -2.95 1.85 25.16
C PHE A 136 -1.68 1.38 24.45
N TYR A 137 -1.85 0.40 23.56
CA TYR A 137 -0.84 0.01 22.56
C TYR A 137 -1.31 0.36 21.16
N MET A 138 -0.43 1.02 20.41
CA MET A 138 -0.58 1.32 19.00
C MET A 138 0.31 0.42 18.16
N TYR A 139 -0.29 -0.31 17.23
CA TYR A 139 0.39 -1.08 16.21
C TYR A 139 0.39 -0.30 14.91
N TYR A 140 1.53 -0.28 14.24
CA TYR A 140 1.73 0.44 12.97
C TYR A 140 2.90 -0.16 12.22
N HIS A 141 3.00 0.10 10.92
CA HIS A 141 4.18 -0.28 10.15
C HIS A 141 5.05 0.92 9.82
N GLY A 142 6.33 0.65 9.56
CA GLY A 142 7.27 1.60 8.98
C GLY A 142 7.57 1.16 7.55
N GLU A 143 8.67 0.45 7.36
CA GLU A 143 8.78 -0.45 6.20
C GLU A 143 7.65 -1.48 6.25
N ASN A 144 7.07 -1.80 5.10
CA ASN A 144 5.96 -2.76 5.03
C ASN A 144 6.37 -4.20 5.42
N THR A 145 7.63 -4.43 5.77
CA THR A 145 8.17 -5.70 6.27
C THR A 145 8.10 -5.83 7.79
N THR A 146 7.65 -4.80 8.52
CA THR A 146 7.75 -4.78 9.99
C THR A 146 6.60 -4.03 10.65
N THR A 147 5.90 -4.72 11.55
CA THR A 147 4.94 -4.13 12.49
C THR A 147 5.65 -3.74 13.78
N ARG A 148 5.34 -2.55 14.29
CA ARG A 148 5.91 -1.93 15.50
C ARG A 148 4.83 -1.67 16.53
N ILE A 149 5.25 -1.47 17.77
CA ILE A 149 4.39 -1.13 18.92
C ILE A 149 4.90 0.17 19.54
N ALA A 150 3.98 1.10 19.80
CA ALA A 150 4.17 2.21 20.71
C ALA A 150 3.06 2.19 21.78
N SER A 151 3.28 2.84 22.91
CA SER A 151 2.29 2.92 23.99
C SER A 151 2.01 4.34 24.45
N THR A 152 0.85 4.57 25.03
CA THR A 152 0.44 5.88 25.56
C THR A 152 -0.55 5.73 26.71
N LEU A 153 -0.55 6.70 27.62
CA LEU A 153 -1.54 6.83 28.70
C LEU A 153 -2.67 7.81 28.36
N ASP A 154 -2.45 8.74 27.43
CA ASP A 154 -3.35 9.86 27.14
C ASP A 154 -3.82 9.92 25.67
N GLY A 155 -3.34 9.00 24.83
CA GLY A 155 -3.69 8.95 23.41
C GLY A 155 -2.92 9.95 22.53
N ILE A 156 -2.00 10.72 23.11
CA ILE A 156 -1.30 11.82 22.43
C ILE A 156 0.21 11.62 22.54
N ASN A 157 0.70 11.39 23.75
CA ASN A 157 2.12 11.23 24.04
C ASN A 157 2.48 9.74 23.96
N PHE A 158 3.19 9.36 22.90
CA PHE A 158 3.58 7.97 22.67
C PHE A 158 5.02 7.69 23.12
N THR A 159 5.25 6.47 23.60
CA THR A 159 6.57 5.89 23.87
C THR A 159 6.77 4.69 22.97
N TYR A 160 7.90 4.62 22.25
CA TYR A 160 8.25 3.44 21.46
C TYR A 160 8.48 2.25 22.37
N GLU A 161 7.88 1.09 22.04
CA GLU A 161 8.06 -0.14 22.79
C GLU A 161 9.06 -1.06 22.07
N GLN A 162 8.64 -1.67 20.95
CA GLN A 162 9.45 -2.65 20.22
C GLN A 162 8.90 -2.95 18.81
N LYS A 163 9.64 -3.76 18.04
CA LYS A 163 9.10 -4.45 16.85
C LYS A 163 8.20 -5.61 17.33
N ALA A 164 6.99 -5.70 16.80
CA ALA A 164 6.05 -6.77 17.11
C ALA A 164 6.35 -8.05 16.31
N LEU A 165 6.48 -7.89 14.99
CA LEU A 165 6.72 -8.97 14.03
C LEU A 165 7.27 -8.42 12.72
N GLY A 166 7.79 -9.29 11.88
CA GLY A 166 8.17 -9.00 10.50
C GLY A 166 8.03 -10.19 9.56
N THR A 167 8.41 -10.00 8.30
CA THR A 167 8.28 -11.02 7.24
C THR A 167 8.95 -12.35 7.57
N SER A 168 10.06 -12.32 8.33
CA SER A 168 10.78 -13.50 8.79
C SER A 168 9.96 -14.41 9.73
N ASP A 169 8.91 -13.89 10.34
CA ASP A 169 8.03 -14.67 11.21
C ASP A 169 7.04 -15.54 10.42
N PHE A 170 7.00 -15.41 9.10
CA PHE A 170 6.13 -16.17 8.21
C PHE A 170 6.92 -16.90 7.12
N VAL A 171 6.27 -17.80 6.38
CA VAL A 171 6.91 -18.54 5.31
C VAL A 171 6.70 -17.82 3.98
N GLY A 172 7.79 -17.36 3.36
CA GLY A 172 7.78 -16.87 1.97
C GLY A 172 7.12 -15.50 1.76
N LEU A 173 7.07 -14.66 2.81
CA LEU A 173 6.53 -13.30 2.71
C LEU A 173 7.61 -12.26 2.41
N MET A 174 7.27 -11.31 1.55
CA MET A 174 8.03 -10.09 1.28
C MET A 174 7.41 -8.84 1.92
N GLU A 175 6.18 -8.95 2.43
CA GLU A 175 5.46 -7.87 3.12
C GLU A 175 4.62 -8.46 4.27
N THR A 176 4.58 -7.76 5.40
CA THR A 176 3.73 -8.05 6.57
C THR A 176 3.28 -6.72 7.17
N SER A 177 2.17 -6.18 6.67
CA SER A 177 1.68 -4.84 7.00
C SER A 177 0.18 -4.85 7.32
N TYR A 178 -0.34 -3.70 7.76
CA TYR A 178 -1.75 -3.47 8.10
C TYR A 178 -2.27 -4.37 9.23
N ALA A 179 -1.42 -4.55 10.24
CA ALA A 179 -1.75 -5.32 11.42
C ALA A 179 -2.82 -4.64 12.28
N LYS A 180 -3.89 -5.37 12.61
CA LYS A 180 -4.95 -4.97 13.55
C LYS A 180 -5.05 -5.98 14.69
N VAL A 181 -5.19 -5.50 15.92
CA VAL A 181 -5.12 -6.32 17.13
C VAL A 181 -6.46 -6.35 17.87
N PHE A 182 -6.91 -7.52 18.29
CA PHE A 182 -8.21 -7.67 18.95
C PHE A 182 -8.06 -8.48 20.24
N LYS A 183 -8.83 -8.11 21.26
CA LYS A 183 -8.94 -8.93 22.46
C LYS A 183 -9.85 -10.11 22.16
N TYR A 184 -9.25 -11.27 22.00
CA TYR A 184 -9.96 -12.53 21.75
C TYR A 184 -9.09 -13.70 22.18
N THR A 185 -9.66 -14.58 22.99
CA THR A 185 -9.01 -15.84 23.37
C THR A 185 -9.48 -16.93 22.43
N ILE A 186 -8.54 -17.45 21.65
CA ILE A 186 -8.78 -18.61 20.81
C ILE A 186 -8.84 -19.82 21.75
N PRO A 187 -9.93 -20.61 21.80
CA PRO A 187 -10.07 -21.69 22.79
C PRO A 187 -8.92 -22.71 22.79
N SER A 188 -8.33 -22.96 21.61
CA SER A 188 -7.18 -23.86 21.44
C SER A 188 -5.81 -23.22 21.74
N LYS A 189 -5.76 -21.92 22.05
CA LYS A 189 -4.51 -21.18 22.30
C LYS A 189 -4.55 -20.53 23.68
N ASN A 190 -3.43 -20.57 24.38
CA ASN A 190 -3.25 -19.80 25.60
C ASN A 190 -2.90 -18.35 25.21
N ASN A 191 -3.90 -17.55 24.83
CA ASN A 191 -3.74 -16.16 24.38
C ASN A 191 -4.83 -15.24 24.94
N THR A 192 -4.56 -13.93 24.97
CA THR A 192 -5.53 -12.87 25.29
C THR A 192 -5.85 -12.01 24.06
N TYR A 193 -4.86 -11.86 23.19
CA TYR A 193 -4.93 -11.00 22.00
C TYR A 193 -4.68 -11.83 20.74
N ILE A 194 -5.35 -11.44 19.66
CA ILE A 194 -5.06 -11.89 18.30
C ILE A 194 -4.62 -10.69 17.46
N MET A 195 -3.82 -10.94 16.44
CA MET A 195 -3.43 -9.97 15.42
C MET A 195 -3.77 -10.53 14.05
N LEU A 196 -4.49 -9.76 13.26
CA LEU A 196 -4.77 -10.02 11.86
C LEU A 196 -3.94 -9.07 11.02
N LEU A 197 -3.30 -9.56 9.98
CA LEU A 197 -2.41 -8.75 9.14
C LEU A 197 -2.44 -9.22 7.68
N MET A 198 -2.04 -8.34 6.78
CA MET A 198 -1.82 -8.68 5.38
C MET A 198 -0.40 -9.20 5.19
N GLY A 199 -0.27 -10.33 4.48
CA GLY A 199 1.01 -10.87 4.04
C GLY A 199 1.09 -10.94 2.52
N ASN A 200 2.15 -10.37 1.94
CA ASN A 200 2.40 -10.41 0.49
C ASN A 200 3.50 -11.41 0.17
N THR A 201 3.26 -12.25 -0.83
CA THR A 201 4.21 -13.26 -1.32
C THR A 201 5.03 -12.72 -2.50
N THR A 202 6.12 -13.41 -2.85
CA THR A 202 6.93 -13.08 -4.05
C THR A 202 6.16 -13.15 -5.37
N ALA A 203 5.02 -13.86 -5.40
CA ALA A 203 4.10 -13.88 -6.53
C ALA A 203 3.14 -12.67 -6.57
N ASN A 204 3.35 -11.67 -5.72
CA ASN A 204 2.48 -10.51 -5.51
C ASN A 204 1.02 -10.91 -5.21
N LYS A 205 0.85 -11.98 -4.41
CA LYS A 205 -0.43 -12.44 -3.89
C LYS A 205 -0.52 -12.06 -2.41
N ARG A 206 -1.51 -11.23 -2.07
CA ARG A 206 -1.79 -10.76 -0.70
C ARG A 206 -2.91 -11.56 -0.05
N ASN A 207 -2.62 -12.16 1.09
CA ASN A 207 -3.53 -12.97 1.90
C ASN A 207 -3.59 -12.44 3.34
N ILE A 208 -4.55 -12.91 4.14
CA ILE A 208 -4.67 -12.55 5.56
C ILE A 208 -4.01 -13.61 6.43
N TYR A 209 -3.24 -13.18 7.43
CA TYR A 209 -2.51 -14.04 8.39
C TYR A 209 -2.95 -13.76 9.82
N LEU A 210 -2.69 -14.72 10.69
CA LEU A 210 -3.00 -14.68 12.13
C LEU A 210 -1.72 -14.73 12.97
N ALA A 211 -1.68 -13.95 14.03
CA ALA A 211 -0.79 -14.14 15.17
C ALA A 211 -1.59 -14.02 16.48
N TRP A 212 -1.06 -14.56 17.58
CA TRP A 212 -1.68 -14.49 18.91
C TRP A 212 -0.65 -14.17 19.99
N SER A 213 -1.11 -13.52 21.06
CA SER A 213 -0.28 -13.04 22.16
C SER A 213 -1.02 -13.09 23.50
N ASN A 214 -0.31 -13.28 24.61
CA ASN A 214 -0.85 -13.13 25.97
C ASN A 214 -0.75 -11.70 26.49
N ASP A 215 0.32 -10.99 26.15
CA ASP A 215 0.67 -9.69 26.72
C ASP A 215 0.48 -8.52 25.74
N GLY A 216 0.25 -8.82 24.46
CA GLY A 216 0.19 -7.85 23.37
C GLY A 216 1.57 -7.38 22.87
N LEU A 217 2.66 -7.85 23.48
CA LEU A 217 4.02 -7.47 23.11
C LEU A 217 4.74 -8.60 22.36
N SER A 218 4.56 -9.83 22.86
CA SER A 218 5.23 -11.03 22.35
C SER A 218 4.25 -11.85 21.53
N TRP A 219 4.56 -12.08 20.25
CA TRP A 219 3.62 -12.67 19.29
C TRP A 219 4.06 -14.06 18.82
N THR A 220 3.10 -14.97 18.75
CA THR A 220 3.25 -16.26 18.07
C THR A 220 2.46 -16.23 16.77
N THR A 221 3.07 -16.63 15.66
CA THR A 221 2.50 -16.49 14.32
C THR A 221 1.99 -17.82 13.75
N GLN A 222 0.84 -17.80 13.11
CA GLN A 222 0.45 -18.84 12.16
C GLN A 222 1.30 -18.71 10.89
N LYS A 223 1.99 -19.78 10.49
CA LYS A 223 2.94 -19.74 9.37
C LYS A 223 2.28 -19.67 7.99
N ASN A 224 1.11 -20.29 7.85
CA ASN A 224 0.31 -20.28 6.62
C ASN A 224 -0.81 -19.21 6.71
N PRO A 225 -1.32 -18.71 5.58
CA PRO A 225 -2.44 -17.79 5.58
C PRO A 225 -3.64 -18.34 6.36
N LEU A 226 -4.36 -17.45 7.03
CA LEU A 226 -5.69 -17.71 7.58
C LEU A 226 -6.76 -17.63 6.50
N ILE A 227 -6.65 -16.65 5.60
CA ILE A 227 -7.60 -16.42 4.49
C ILE A 227 -6.83 -16.14 3.22
N THR A 228 -7.17 -16.86 2.17
CA THR A 228 -6.59 -16.78 0.83
C THR A 228 -7.59 -16.18 -0.14
N SER A 229 -7.10 -15.41 -1.12
CA SER A 229 -7.99 -14.77 -2.09
C SER A 229 -8.69 -15.80 -3.01
N ASN A 230 -9.97 -15.60 -3.30
CA ASN A 230 -10.74 -16.36 -4.28
C ASN A 230 -11.06 -15.55 -5.56
N ALA A 231 -11.66 -16.21 -6.57
CA ALA A 231 -11.91 -15.58 -7.87
C ALA A 231 -12.87 -14.37 -7.83
N SER A 232 -13.87 -14.38 -6.94
CA SER A 232 -14.82 -13.25 -6.79
C SER A 232 -14.22 -12.03 -6.08
N GLU A 233 -13.14 -12.23 -5.34
CA GLU A 233 -12.44 -11.18 -4.59
C GLU A 233 -11.31 -10.53 -5.41
N GLY A 234 -10.80 -11.27 -6.40
CA GLY A 234 -9.59 -10.95 -7.14
C GLY A 234 -8.33 -11.51 -6.46
N THR A 235 -7.18 -10.91 -6.73
CA THR A 235 -5.88 -11.54 -6.38
C THR A 235 -5.34 -11.13 -5.01
N ASN A 236 -5.80 -10.00 -4.46
CA ASN A 236 -5.20 -9.40 -3.27
C ASN A 236 -6.23 -9.02 -2.23
N LEU A 237 -5.97 -9.42 -0.98
CA LEU A 237 -6.72 -9.09 0.23
C LEU A 237 -5.91 -8.14 1.11
N SER A 238 -6.55 -7.20 1.82
CA SER A 238 -5.88 -6.36 2.81
C SER A 238 -6.84 -5.71 3.83
N GLY A 239 -6.30 -5.03 4.84
CA GLY A 239 -7.07 -4.33 5.88
C GLY A 239 -8.02 -5.22 6.69
N PRO A 240 -7.57 -6.37 7.23
CA PRO A 240 -8.44 -7.32 7.93
C PRO A 240 -8.92 -6.79 9.28
N THR A 241 -10.21 -6.93 9.57
CA THR A 241 -10.85 -6.55 10.83
C THR A 241 -11.66 -7.72 11.38
N TYR A 242 -11.43 -8.07 12.65
CA TYR A 242 -12.25 -9.08 13.34
C TYR A 242 -13.66 -8.52 13.56
N PHE A 243 -14.66 -9.28 13.12
CA PHE A 243 -16.07 -8.88 13.12
C PHE A 243 -16.91 -9.98 13.77
N PRO A 244 -17.09 -9.96 15.11
CA PRO A 244 -18.02 -10.87 15.76
C PRO A 244 -19.46 -10.45 15.47
N TRP A 245 -20.29 -11.38 14.98
CA TRP A 245 -21.69 -11.08 14.64
C TRP A 245 -22.58 -12.29 14.90
N ASN A 246 -23.71 -12.07 15.58
CA ASN A 246 -24.69 -13.12 15.91
C ASN A 246 -24.07 -14.41 16.49
N GLY A 247 -23.14 -14.26 17.44
CA GLY A 247 -22.48 -15.39 18.12
C GLY A 247 -21.43 -16.14 17.29
N LYS A 248 -21.13 -15.67 16.07
CA LYS A 248 -20.11 -16.25 15.19
C LYS A 248 -18.92 -15.31 14.99
N HIS A 249 -17.82 -15.89 14.51
CA HIS A 249 -16.53 -15.23 14.37
C HIS A 249 -16.17 -15.07 12.90
N TYR A 250 -16.01 -13.82 12.47
CA TYR A 250 -15.70 -13.48 11.10
C TYR A 250 -14.50 -12.53 11.01
N VAL A 251 -13.92 -12.47 9.82
CA VAL A 251 -12.95 -11.44 9.45
C VAL A 251 -13.47 -10.73 8.20
N ALA A 252 -13.69 -9.42 8.33
CA ALA A 252 -13.99 -8.54 7.21
C ALA A 252 -12.69 -7.97 6.63
N TYR A 253 -12.57 -7.85 5.31
CA TYR A 253 -11.36 -7.36 4.65
C TYR A 253 -11.67 -6.73 3.30
N HIS A 254 -10.80 -5.81 2.87
CA HIS A 254 -10.83 -5.27 1.52
C HIS A 254 -10.25 -6.27 0.53
N ALA A 255 -10.88 -6.37 -0.64
CA ALA A 255 -10.40 -7.19 -1.75
C ALA A 255 -10.18 -6.36 -3.02
N SER A 256 -9.42 -6.91 -3.97
CA SER A 256 -9.13 -6.26 -5.27
C SER A 256 -10.38 -5.91 -6.08
N SER A 257 -11.51 -6.55 -5.79
CA SER A 257 -12.83 -6.15 -6.31
C SER A 257 -13.25 -4.71 -5.99
N GLY A 258 -12.61 -4.05 -5.02
CA GLY A 258 -12.99 -2.72 -4.51
C GLY A 258 -13.89 -2.78 -3.26
N ASN A 259 -14.47 -3.95 -2.98
CA ASN A 259 -15.46 -4.16 -1.93
C ASN A 259 -14.85 -4.67 -0.61
N VAL A 260 -15.63 -4.56 0.47
CA VAL A 260 -15.35 -5.25 1.74
C VAL A 260 -16.05 -6.60 1.71
N HIS A 261 -15.26 -7.67 1.78
CA HIS A 261 -15.71 -9.05 1.87
C HIS A 261 -15.62 -9.55 3.32
N ILE A 262 -16.26 -10.69 3.58
CA ILE A 262 -16.28 -11.32 4.90
C ILE A 262 -16.15 -12.84 4.82
N THR A 263 -15.34 -13.40 5.71
CA THR A 263 -15.09 -14.84 5.84
C THR A 263 -15.33 -15.30 7.27
N GLU A 264 -16.05 -16.41 7.43
CA GLU A 264 -16.22 -17.09 8.72
C GLU A 264 -14.94 -17.86 9.05
N VAL A 265 -14.35 -17.55 10.21
CA VAL A 265 -13.08 -18.12 10.67
C VAL A 265 -13.22 -19.09 11.83
N GLY A 266 -14.43 -19.20 12.39
CA GLY A 266 -14.72 -20.04 13.53
C GLY A 266 -14.06 -19.53 14.83
N ALA A 267 -14.45 -20.10 15.96
CA ALA A 267 -13.90 -19.69 17.27
C ALA A 267 -12.40 -20.01 17.41
N ASN A 268 -11.92 -21.03 16.70
CA ASN A 268 -10.53 -21.44 16.74
C ASN A 268 -9.64 -20.74 15.69
N PHE A 269 -10.22 -19.89 14.82
CA PHE A 269 -9.51 -19.29 13.68
C PHE A 269 -8.83 -20.35 12.79
N ASP A 270 -9.53 -21.45 12.54
CA ASP A 270 -9.10 -22.60 11.76
C ASP A 270 -10.06 -22.93 10.61
N LEU A 271 -11.07 -22.08 10.39
CA LEU A 271 -12.01 -22.17 9.28
C LEU A 271 -11.72 -21.07 8.24
N GLU A 272 -11.96 -21.37 6.98
CA GLU A 272 -11.89 -20.43 5.87
C GLU A 272 -13.15 -20.59 4.99
N ASN A 273 -14.26 -20.00 5.43
CA ASN A 273 -15.53 -20.06 4.71
C ASN A 273 -15.93 -18.66 4.20
N HIS A 274 -15.65 -18.41 2.92
CA HIS A 274 -15.93 -17.13 2.25
C HIS A 274 -17.44 -16.93 2.05
N LEU A 275 -17.99 -15.87 2.62
CA LEU A 275 -19.43 -15.59 2.55
C LEU A 275 -19.80 -14.57 1.47
N GLY A 276 -18.82 -13.78 1.01
CA GLY A 276 -18.98 -12.79 -0.05
C GLY A 276 -18.90 -11.35 0.45
N ILE A 277 -19.63 -10.45 -0.21
CA ILE A 277 -19.55 -8.99 -0.01
C ILE A 277 -20.36 -8.60 1.24
N LEU A 278 -19.66 -8.03 2.24
CA LEU A 278 -20.28 -7.37 3.39
C LEU A 278 -20.72 -5.94 3.05
N HIS A 279 -19.87 -5.20 2.31
CA HIS A 279 -20.17 -3.85 1.85
C HIS A 279 -19.69 -3.67 0.41
N ASP A 280 -20.64 -3.36 -0.48
CA ASP A 280 -20.40 -3.07 -1.89
C ASP A 280 -20.02 -1.59 -2.05
N SER A 281 -18.87 -1.31 -2.67
CA SER A 281 -18.44 0.06 -2.93
C SER A 281 -19.24 0.62 -4.10
N ASP A 282 -20.18 1.52 -3.81
CA ASP A 282 -20.94 2.22 -4.83
C ASP A 282 -20.02 3.17 -5.62
N ASP A 283 -20.06 3.11 -6.96
CA ASP A 283 -19.19 3.93 -7.81
C ASP A 283 -19.45 5.45 -7.65
N VAL A 284 -20.65 5.84 -7.21
CA VAL A 284 -21.04 7.25 -6.98
C VAL A 284 -20.72 7.67 -5.56
N ILE A 285 -21.13 6.87 -4.57
CA ILE A 285 -20.99 7.24 -3.16
C ILE A 285 -19.60 6.87 -2.66
N ASP A 286 -19.17 5.61 -2.78
CA ASP A 286 -17.89 5.13 -2.25
C ASP A 286 -16.73 5.31 -3.22
N ARG A 287 -16.95 6.02 -4.34
CA ARG A 287 -15.95 6.27 -5.39
C ARG A 287 -15.30 4.96 -5.89
N GLY A 288 -16.09 3.89 -5.93
CA GLY A 288 -15.70 2.59 -6.48
C GLY A 288 -14.70 1.78 -5.65
N ARG A 289 -14.35 2.22 -4.43
CA ARG A 289 -13.49 1.47 -3.50
C ARG A 289 -13.79 1.79 -2.03
N THR A 290 -14.03 0.74 -1.24
CA THR A 290 -14.17 0.77 0.22
C THR A 290 -13.05 -0.09 0.84
N ALA A 291 -12.24 0.48 1.73
CA ALA A 291 -11.13 -0.27 2.34
C ALA A 291 -10.86 0.00 3.83
N SER A 292 -10.10 -0.91 4.44
CA SER A 292 -9.68 -0.89 5.85
C SER A 292 -10.79 -0.52 6.86
N ALA A 293 -11.96 -1.14 6.72
CA ALA A 293 -13.11 -0.87 7.60
C ALA A 293 -12.76 -1.02 9.09
N ASN A 294 -13.24 -0.09 9.91
CA ASN A 294 -13.19 -0.08 11.37
C ASN A 294 -14.62 0.05 11.91
N PHE A 295 -15.03 -0.93 12.72
CA PHE A 295 -16.39 -1.01 13.26
C PHE A 295 -16.42 -0.54 14.70
N VAL A 296 -17.33 0.38 15.03
CA VAL A 296 -17.46 0.95 16.38
C VAL A 296 -18.93 1.02 16.79
N TYR A 297 -19.20 0.64 18.04
CA TYR A 297 -20.51 0.78 18.66
C TYR A 297 -20.61 2.07 19.47
N ASP A 298 -21.74 2.76 19.35
CA ASP A 298 -22.17 3.80 20.29
C ASP A 298 -23.58 3.48 20.78
N GLY A 299 -23.68 2.87 21.96
CA GLY A 299 -24.92 2.25 22.42
C GLY A 299 -25.32 1.07 21.54
N GLU A 300 -26.53 1.12 20.97
CA GLU A 300 -27.06 0.09 20.06
C GLU A 300 -26.70 0.36 18.58
N ASP A 301 -26.16 1.54 18.28
CA ASP A 301 -25.81 1.92 16.92
C ASP A 301 -24.44 1.37 16.53
N LEU A 302 -24.36 0.74 15.36
CA LEU A 302 -23.11 0.25 14.77
C LEU A 302 -22.67 1.14 13.62
N TYR A 303 -21.44 1.65 13.71
CA TYR A 303 -20.79 2.48 12.71
C TYR A 303 -19.67 1.71 11.99
N MET A 304 -19.46 2.03 10.72
CA MET A 304 -18.32 1.58 9.93
C MET A 304 -17.58 2.80 9.41
N PHE A 305 -16.35 3.02 9.87
CA PHE A 305 -15.41 4.00 9.33
C PHE A 305 -14.51 3.31 8.31
N TYR A 306 -14.26 3.92 7.16
CA TYR A 306 -13.54 3.28 6.06
C TYR A 306 -12.84 4.28 5.15
N GLU A 307 -11.90 3.76 4.36
CA GLU A 307 -11.27 4.45 3.24
C GLU A 307 -12.22 4.47 2.03
N GLN A 308 -12.50 5.65 1.51
CA GLN A 308 -13.32 5.90 0.33
C GLN A 308 -12.44 6.34 -0.84
N GLY A 309 -12.55 5.66 -1.98
CA GLY A 309 -11.85 6.00 -3.22
C GLY A 309 -10.50 5.30 -3.45
N ASP A 310 -9.92 5.56 -4.61
CA ASP A 310 -8.66 4.96 -5.07
C ASP A 310 -7.46 5.40 -4.23
N ARG A 311 -6.42 4.55 -4.24
CA ARG A 311 -5.15 4.82 -3.58
C ARG A 311 -4.47 6.06 -4.20
N LEU A 312 -3.81 6.87 -3.37
CA LEU A 312 -3.22 8.19 -3.73
C LEU A 312 -4.27 9.30 -3.92
N GLY A 313 -5.45 9.13 -3.31
CA GLY A 313 -6.53 10.11 -3.22
C GLY A 313 -7.64 9.66 -2.26
N GLY A 314 -7.31 8.72 -1.38
CA GLY A 314 -8.24 8.12 -0.42
C GLY A 314 -8.62 9.10 0.68
N VAL A 315 -9.91 9.10 1.02
CA VAL A 315 -10.46 9.91 2.12
C VAL A 315 -11.16 9.04 3.13
N LEU A 316 -11.40 9.56 4.33
CA LEU A 316 -12.15 8.84 5.36
C LEU A 316 -13.64 9.13 5.24
N ALA A 317 -14.42 8.07 5.13
CA ALA A 317 -15.87 8.10 5.18
C ALA A 317 -16.39 7.28 6.35
N TYR A 318 -17.64 7.51 6.71
CA TYR A 318 -18.34 6.67 7.65
C TYR A 318 -19.76 6.35 7.18
N ALA A 319 -20.19 5.16 7.54
CA ALA A 319 -21.53 4.65 7.33
C ALA A 319 -22.09 4.18 8.67
N LYS A 320 -23.42 4.21 8.77
CA LYS A 320 -24.15 3.74 9.93
C LYS A 320 -25.01 2.56 9.52
N MET A 321 -25.08 1.53 10.36
CA MET A 321 -26.00 0.43 10.18
C MET A 321 -27.42 0.98 10.08
N ASP A 322 -28.14 0.66 9.01
CA ASP A 322 -29.54 1.04 8.90
C ASP A 322 -30.40 0.10 9.77
N PRO A 323 -31.04 0.60 10.83
CA PRO A 323 -31.91 -0.21 11.67
C PRO A 323 -33.16 -0.72 10.92
N ASN A 324 -33.48 -0.13 9.75
CA ASN A 324 -34.64 -0.46 8.93
C ASN A 324 -34.31 -1.24 7.65
N ALA A 325 -33.03 -1.39 7.28
CA ALA A 325 -32.61 -2.17 6.10
C ALA A 325 -32.09 -3.56 6.48
N VAL A 326 -32.40 -4.04 7.67
CA VAL A 326 -32.57 -5.48 7.83
C VAL A 326 -33.73 -5.82 6.89
N GLU A 327 -33.45 -6.42 5.72
CA GLU A 327 -34.46 -7.21 5.01
C GLU A 327 -35.26 -7.94 6.09
N PRO A 328 -36.60 -7.78 6.16
CA PRO A 328 -37.38 -8.49 7.15
C PRO A 328 -36.96 -9.95 7.04
N ILE A 329 -36.62 -10.55 8.19
CA ILE A 329 -36.03 -11.88 8.31
C ILE A 329 -37.05 -12.90 7.79
N ASP A 330 -37.20 -12.97 6.48
CA ASP A 330 -38.01 -13.93 5.76
C ASP A 330 -37.10 -15.05 5.23
N GLU A 331 -36.09 -15.38 6.03
CA GLU A 331 -35.70 -16.74 6.35
C GLU A 331 -34.78 -16.65 7.57
N ILE A 332 -35.30 -17.03 8.73
CA ILE A 332 -34.47 -17.66 9.76
C ILE A 332 -34.01 -18.98 9.12
N PRO A 333 -32.75 -19.15 8.64
CA PRO A 333 -32.19 -20.48 8.56
C PRO A 333 -32.29 -21.07 9.97
N PRO A 334 -32.70 -22.34 10.11
CA PRO A 334 -33.16 -22.88 11.38
C PRO A 334 -32.13 -22.59 12.46
N LEU A 335 -32.60 -22.11 13.61
CA LEU A 335 -31.79 -22.04 14.82
C LEU A 335 -30.90 -23.30 14.88
N PRO A 336 -29.56 -23.19 15.11
CA PRO A 336 -28.75 -24.38 15.38
C PRO A 336 -29.49 -25.16 16.46
N PRO A 337 -29.61 -26.49 16.32
CA PRO A 337 -30.75 -27.21 16.83
C PRO A 337 -30.74 -27.13 18.35
N GLY A 338 -31.50 -26.17 18.86
CA GLY A 338 -32.00 -26.18 20.20
C GLY A 338 -32.69 -27.53 20.40
N PRO A 339 -32.94 -27.92 21.65
CA PRO A 339 -33.33 -29.29 21.97
C PRO A 339 -34.66 -29.73 21.27
N PHE A 340 -35.41 -28.80 20.66
CA PHE A 340 -36.59 -28.98 19.82
C PHE A 340 -36.30 -29.32 18.34
N LYS A 341 -35.62 -30.46 18.10
CA LYS A 341 -35.14 -30.88 16.76
C LYS A 341 -36.19 -31.50 15.83
N TYR A 342 -37.40 -31.84 16.31
CA TYR A 342 -38.42 -32.52 15.48
C TYR A 342 -39.24 -31.56 14.64
N PHE A 343 -39.69 -30.46 15.25
CA PHE A 343 -40.19 -29.30 14.54
C PHE A 343 -40.21 -28.09 15.47
N ASN A 344 -40.10 -26.92 14.88
CA ASN A 344 -40.18 -25.63 15.54
C ASN A 344 -41.05 -24.75 14.64
N ASP A 345 -42.36 -25.04 14.68
CA ASP A 345 -43.33 -24.47 13.76
C ASP A 345 -43.76 -23.10 14.29
N ASP A 346 -43.34 -22.07 13.57
CA ASP A 346 -43.90 -20.73 13.70
C ASP A 346 -45.30 -20.70 13.06
N MET A 347 -46.31 -20.32 13.85
CA MET A 347 -47.70 -20.32 13.40
C MET A 347 -47.99 -19.21 12.40
N ASN A 348 -47.05 -18.29 12.17
CA ASN A 348 -47.01 -17.38 11.01
C ASN A 348 -47.14 -18.11 9.65
N LYS A 349 -46.72 -19.37 9.56
CA LYS A 349 -46.71 -20.16 8.31
C LYS A 349 -47.33 -21.56 8.50
N TYR A 350 -48.39 -21.68 9.29
CA TYR A 350 -49.02 -22.96 9.66
C TYR A 350 -49.47 -23.85 8.48
N SER A 351 -49.64 -23.31 7.27
CA SER A 351 -49.96 -24.11 6.06
C SER A 351 -48.86 -25.12 5.69
N ARG A 352 -47.67 -25.05 6.31
CA ARG A 352 -46.63 -26.09 6.26
C ARG A 352 -46.93 -27.20 7.28
N GLY A 353 -47.60 -28.26 6.84
CA GLY A 353 -47.79 -29.50 7.63
C GLY A 353 -48.96 -29.48 8.63
N TRP A 354 -49.62 -28.34 8.84
CA TRP A 354 -50.89 -28.30 9.58
C TRP A 354 -52.09 -28.20 8.65
N SER A 355 -53.13 -28.96 8.97
CA SER A 355 -54.42 -28.99 8.29
C SER A 355 -55.53 -28.47 9.21
N LYS A 356 -56.64 -28.03 8.62
CA LYS A 356 -57.81 -27.54 9.36
C LYS A 356 -58.91 -28.58 9.32
N LEU A 357 -59.53 -28.83 10.47
CA LEU A 357 -60.82 -29.53 10.55
C LEU A 357 -61.84 -28.55 11.12
N VAL A 358 -62.80 -28.13 10.28
CA VAL A 358 -63.90 -27.26 10.68
C VAL A 358 -65.20 -28.02 10.42
N ASN A 359 -65.85 -28.49 11.47
CA ASN A 359 -67.14 -29.17 11.39
C ASN A 359 -68.14 -28.38 12.24
N GLY A 360 -68.87 -27.43 11.64
CA GLY A 360 -69.77 -26.49 12.33
C GLY A 360 -69.49 -25.01 12.00
N PRO A 361 -70.10 -24.04 12.72
CA PRO A 361 -69.93 -22.60 12.53
C PRO A 361 -68.59 -22.01 13.01
N GLY A 362 -67.58 -22.85 13.32
CA GLY A 362 -66.25 -22.41 13.77
C GLY A 362 -65.33 -21.93 12.63
N SER A 363 -64.14 -21.45 12.99
CA SER A 363 -63.11 -21.02 12.04
C SER A 363 -61.68 -21.21 12.55
N VAL A 364 -60.75 -21.38 11.61
CA VAL A 364 -59.30 -21.29 11.87
C VAL A 364 -58.78 -20.18 10.96
N THR A 365 -58.41 -19.06 11.57
CA THR A 365 -58.02 -17.81 10.89
C THR A 365 -56.62 -17.39 11.32
N GLN A 366 -55.97 -16.57 10.50
CA GLN A 366 -54.66 -16.01 10.80
C GLN A 366 -54.81 -14.50 10.96
N ASP A 367 -54.27 -13.95 12.04
CA ASP A 367 -54.29 -12.52 12.33
C ASP A 367 -52.95 -12.10 12.94
N SER A 368 -52.32 -11.07 12.34
CA SER A 368 -51.11 -10.43 12.86
C SER A 368 -50.04 -11.44 13.29
N GLY A 369 -49.83 -12.45 12.44
CA GLY A 369 -48.83 -13.49 12.61
C GLY A 369 -49.19 -14.68 13.51
N ASN A 370 -50.34 -14.65 14.16
CA ASN A 370 -50.80 -15.74 15.03
C ASN A 370 -51.93 -16.54 14.38
N VAL A 371 -52.11 -17.80 14.80
CA VAL A 371 -53.26 -18.62 14.38
C VAL A 371 -54.33 -18.59 15.45
N LYS A 372 -55.52 -18.13 15.06
CA LYS A 372 -56.71 -18.08 15.90
C LYS A 372 -57.66 -19.22 15.54
N ILE A 373 -58.06 -20.00 16.54
CA ILE A 373 -58.98 -21.13 16.39
C ILE A 373 -60.22 -20.83 17.23
N ILE A 374 -61.39 -20.75 16.56
CA ILE A 374 -62.67 -20.45 17.19
C ILE A 374 -63.65 -21.59 16.90
N ASP A 375 -64.21 -22.20 17.95
CA ASP A 375 -65.37 -23.08 17.85
C ASP A 375 -66.55 -22.42 18.56
N SER A 376 -67.56 -21.99 17.81
CA SER A 376 -68.62 -21.11 18.32
C SER A 376 -69.92 -21.83 18.71
N SER A 377 -69.97 -23.17 18.73
CA SER A 377 -71.21 -23.91 19.03
C SER A 377 -70.99 -25.31 19.61
N THR A 378 -71.89 -25.75 20.48
CA THR A 378 -71.88 -27.09 21.07
C THR A 378 -72.30 -28.17 20.06
N GLY A 379 -71.68 -29.35 20.10
CA GLY A 379 -71.96 -30.48 19.21
C GLY A 379 -71.11 -30.52 17.93
N PHE A 380 -70.21 -29.54 17.77
CA PHE A 380 -69.34 -29.33 16.61
C PHE A 380 -67.87 -29.38 17.03
N SER A 381 -66.94 -29.45 16.07
CA SER A 381 -65.52 -29.55 16.37
C SER A 381 -64.69 -28.73 15.39
N THR A 382 -63.88 -27.82 15.93
CA THR A 382 -62.94 -27.02 15.15
C THR A 382 -61.52 -27.18 15.69
N TYR A 383 -60.64 -27.73 14.85
CA TYR A 383 -59.24 -28.00 15.19
C TYR A 383 -58.27 -27.54 14.11
N LEU A 384 -57.11 -27.13 14.56
CA LEU A 384 -55.88 -27.21 13.78
C LEU A 384 -55.20 -28.55 14.07
N LEU A 385 -54.82 -29.28 13.02
CA LEU A 385 -54.36 -30.67 13.07
C LEU A 385 -53.00 -30.85 12.41
N LYS A 386 -52.07 -31.52 13.09
CA LYS A 386 -50.83 -32.04 12.49
C LYS A 386 -50.89 -33.57 12.48
N THR A 387 -51.01 -34.14 11.29
CA THR A 387 -51.19 -35.60 11.08
C THR A 387 -50.00 -36.25 10.39
N ASP A 388 -49.03 -35.44 9.94
CA ASP A 388 -47.87 -35.84 9.13
C ASP A 388 -46.61 -36.15 9.97
N PHE A 389 -46.71 -36.25 11.30
CA PHE A 389 -45.58 -36.59 12.17
C PHE A 389 -45.57 -38.09 12.55
N SER A 390 -44.36 -38.64 12.70
CA SER A 390 -44.17 -39.99 13.24
C SER A 390 -44.26 -39.97 14.78
N PRO A 391 -45.00 -40.89 15.42
CA PRO A 391 -45.05 -40.96 16.88
C PRO A 391 -43.67 -41.13 17.50
N MET A 392 -43.40 -40.38 18.55
CA MET A 392 -42.16 -40.53 19.29
C MET A 392 -42.20 -41.76 20.18
N VAL A 393 -41.06 -42.45 20.25
CA VAL A 393 -40.84 -43.57 21.17
C VAL A 393 -39.85 -43.10 22.23
N GLY A 394 -40.19 -43.27 23.51
CA GLY A 394 -39.37 -42.81 24.62
C GLY A 394 -39.70 -41.37 25.04
N ALA A 395 -38.77 -40.73 25.75
CA ALA A 395 -38.98 -39.39 26.29
C ALA A 395 -38.90 -38.31 25.21
N PHE A 396 -39.75 -37.29 25.31
CA PHE A 396 -39.80 -36.16 24.39
C PHE A 396 -40.42 -34.93 25.03
N THR A 397 -40.25 -33.77 24.42
CA THR A 397 -40.81 -32.51 24.94
C THR A 397 -41.54 -31.74 23.85
N VAL A 398 -42.68 -31.14 24.22
CA VAL A 398 -43.44 -30.23 23.35
C VAL A 398 -43.68 -28.91 24.07
N GLU A 399 -43.52 -27.79 23.36
CA GLU A 399 -43.78 -26.46 23.89
C GLU A 399 -44.80 -25.73 23.01
N TYR A 400 -45.79 -25.11 23.64
CA TYR A 400 -46.80 -24.28 23.00
C TYR A 400 -46.73 -22.87 23.57
N ARG A 401 -46.72 -21.84 22.72
CA ARG A 401 -46.94 -20.46 23.16
C ARG A 401 -48.33 -19.99 22.75
N ALA A 402 -49.17 -19.71 23.74
CA ALA A 402 -50.60 -19.47 23.49
C ALA A 402 -51.27 -18.58 24.53
N LYS A 403 -52.42 -18.01 24.14
CA LYS A 403 -53.37 -17.32 25.02
C LYS A 403 -54.81 -17.66 24.68
N VAL A 404 -55.71 -17.59 25.66
CA VAL A 404 -57.15 -17.83 25.50
C VAL A 404 -57.89 -16.51 25.42
N ASN A 405 -58.75 -16.32 24.42
CA ASN A 405 -59.30 -15.00 24.11
C ASN A 405 -60.69 -14.73 24.71
N THR A 406 -61.54 -15.75 24.87
CA THR A 406 -62.96 -15.56 25.22
C THR A 406 -63.39 -16.34 26.46
N ALA A 407 -64.20 -15.72 27.32
CA ALA A 407 -64.75 -16.33 28.52
C ALA A 407 -65.63 -17.56 28.24
N ASN A 408 -65.72 -18.47 29.22
CA ASN A 408 -66.46 -19.75 29.12
C ASN A 408 -65.99 -20.70 28.00
N THR A 409 -64.80 -20.45 27.44
CA THR A 409 -64.14 -21.39 26.52
C THR A 409 -63.24 -22.38 27.27
N LEU A 410 -63.12 -23.59 26.73
CA LEU A 410 -62.14 -24.58 27.16
C LEU A 410 -61.38 -25.06 25.93
N ASN A 411 -60.07 -24.85 25.94
CA ASN A 411 -59.21 -24.98 24.78
C ASN A 411 -58.27 -26.16 24.98
N GLU A 412 -58.09 -26.96 23.94
CA GLU A 412 -57.38 -28.24 24.03
C GLU A 412 -56.06 -28.19 23.27
N PHE A 413 -54.98 -28.67 23.89
CA PHE A 413 -53.78 -29.17 23.21
C PHE A 413 -53.71 -30.67 23.42
N THR A 414 -53.66 -31.47 22.36
CA THR A 414 -53.55 -32.93 22.49
C THR A 414 -52.58 -33.50 21.49
N ILE A 415 -51.73 -34.42 21.96
CA ILE A 415 -50.92 -35.32 21.16
C ILE A 415 -51.43 -36.73 21.42
N ARG A 416 -51.79 -37.42 20.34
CA ARG A 416 -52.31 -38.78 20.42
C ARG A 416 -51.56 -39.68 19.46
N SER A 417 -51.26 -40.88 19.92
CA SER A 417 -50.77 -42.00 19.15
C SER A 417 -51.43 -43.29 19.64
N GLY A 418 -51.28 -44.40 18.91
CA GLY A 418 -51.80 -45.70 19.30
C GLY A 418 -51.37 -46.15 20.71
N ASN A 419 -50.27 -45.60 21.23
CA ASN A 419 -49.68 -45.95 22.53
C ASN A 419 -49.94 -44.94 23.66
N TYR A 420 -50.31 -43.68 23.36
CA TYR A 420 -50.45 -42.63 24.37
C TYR A 420 -51.36 -41.48 23.91
N GLN A 421 -51.94 -40.77 24.88
CA GLN A 421 -52.68 -39.52 24.68
C GLN A 421 -52.30 -38.55 25.79
N ILE A 422 -51.54 -37.54 25.41
CA ILE A 422 -51.08 -36.44 26.27
C ILE A 422 -51.92 -35.23 25.91
N GLY A 423 -52.55 -34.57 26.88
CA GLY A 423 -53.34 -33.38 26.56
C GLY A 423 -53.51 -32.41 27.72
N LEU A 424 -53.63 -31.13 27.35
CA LEU A 424 -53.78 -30.00 28.25
C LEU A 424 -55.07 -29.24 27.90
N TYR A 425 -55.86 -28.90 28.92
CA TYR A 425 -57.01 -28.02 28.81
C TYR A 425 -56.73 -26.65 29.42
N LEU A 426 -57.00 -25.59 28.67
CA LEU A 426 -56.89 -24.20 29.10
C LEU A 426 -58.28 -23.57 29.23
N LYS A 427 -58.63 -23.13 30.44
CA LYS A 427 -59.87 -22.38 30.72
C LYS A 427 -59.57 -20.88 30.77
N HIS A 428 -60.37 -20.09 30.06
CA HIS A 428 -60.21 -18.63 30.02
C HIS A 428 -60.39 -17.96 31.39
N GLY A 429 -59.50 -17.01 31.71
CA GLY A 429 -59.70 -15.98 32.72
C GLY A 429 -58.39 -15.46 33.29
N THR A 430 -58.43 -14.31 33.95
CA THR A 430 -57.30 -13.80 34.76
C THR A 430 -57.00 -14.68 35.98
N GLN A 431 -57.95 -15.55 36.34
CA GLN A 431 -57.77 -16.72 37.21
C GLN A 431 -58.22 -17.99 36.47
N GLY A 432 -57.79 -18.11 35.22
CA GLY A 432 -57.99 -19.29 34.40
C GLY A 432 -57.22 -20.49 34.93
N THR A 433 -57.31 -21.62 34.23
CA THR A 433 -56.63 -22.85 34.65
C THR A 433 -56.02 -23.60 33.49
N ALA A 434 -54.81 -24.13 33.69
CA ALA A 434 -54.19 -25.17 32.88
C ALA A 434 -54.32 -26.51 33.60
N GLN A 435 -54.94 -27.50 32.98
CA GLN A 435 -55.24 -28.79 33.62
C GLN A 435 -55.01 -29.97 32.66
N ASN A 436 -54.64 -31.13 33.21
CA ASN A 436 -54.47 -32.34 32.41
C ASN A 436 -55.80 -32.80 31.79
N LYS A 437 -55.77 -33.35 30.57
CA LYS A 437 -56.98 -33.81 29.87
C LYS A 437 -57.56 -35.08 30.52
N ALA A 438 -58.61 -34.91 31.33
CA ALA A 438 -59.41 -36.00 31.91
C ALA A 438 -60.83 -35.50 32.27
N SER A 439 -61.80 -36.41 32.42
CA SER A 439 -63.15 -36.09 32.92
C SER A 439 -63.14 -35.57 34.36
N SER A 440 -62.10 -35.89 35.13
CA SER A 440 -61.78 -35.31 36.43
C SER A 440 -60.26 -35.10 36.47
N PRO A 441 -59.77 -33.87 36.20
CA PRO A 441 -58.33 -33.60 36.13
C PRO A 441 -57.69 -33.81 37.51
N SER A 442 -56.59 -34.55 37.53
CA SER A 442 -55.79 -34.80 38.74
C SER A 442 -54.69 -33.76 38.95
N LYS A 443 -54.42 -32.92 37.94
CA LYS A 443 -53.40 -31.87 37.94
C LYS A 443 -54.00 -30.58 37.34
N THR A 444 -53.99 -29.51 38.13
CA THR A 444 -54.56 -28.21 37.75
C THR A 444 -53.68 -27.09 38.33
N THR A 445 -53.37 -26.09 37.52
CA THR A 445 -52.68 -24.86 37.93
C THR A 445 -53.51 -23.65 37.54
N THR A 446 -53.64 -22.69 38.45
CA THR A 446 -54.30 -21.40 38.19
C THR A 446 -53.29 -20.40 37.64
N LEU A 447 -53.65 -19.68 36.58
CA LEU A 447 -52.84 -18.67 35.91
C LEU A 447 -53.73 -17.66 35.16
N ASP A 448 -53.17 -16.55 34.70
CA ASP A 448 -53.86 -15.62 33.80
C ASP A 448 -53.79 -16.14 32.36
N THR A 449 -54.79 -16.89 31.92
CA THR A 449 -54.80 -17.44 30.56
C THR A 449 -55.13 -16.42 29.47
N THR A 450 -55.37 -15.14 29.83
CA THR A 450 -55.67 -14.07 28.87
C THR A 450 -54.41 -13.48 28.22
N VAL A 451 -53.24 -13.75 28.79
CA VAL A 451 -51.92 -13.37 28.25
C VAL A 451 -51.18 -14.60 27.69
N TYR A 452 -50.09 -14.36 26.95
CA TYR A 452 -49.27 -15.44 26.41
C TYR A 452 -48.45 -16.09 27.53
N HIS A 453 -48.43 -17.42 27.49
CA HIS A 453 -47.57 -18.26 28.31
C HIS A 453 -46.89 -19.32 27.46
N ASP A 454 -45.69 -19.73 27.86
CA ASP A 454 -44.97 -20.87 27.30
C ASP A 454 -45.34 -22.13 28.10
N TYR A 455 -46.17 -22.99 27.51
CA TYR A 455 -46.60 -24.27 28.09
C TYR A 455 -45.69 -25.39 27.58
N ARG A 456 -44.68 -25.77 28.38
CA ARG A 456 -43.75 -26.85 28.04
C ARG A 456 -44.16 -28.15 28.73
N VAL A 457 -44.55 -29.12 27.90
CA VAL A 457 -44.94 -30.47 28.29
C VAL A 457 -43.78 -31.43 28.09
N ILE A 458 -43.17 -31.89 29.17
CA ILE A 458 -42.10 -32.89 29.14
C ILE A 458 -42.74 -34.26 29.33
N VAL A 459 -42.62 -35.12 28.32
CA VAL A 459 -43.13 -36.49 28.34
C VAL A 459 -41.98 -37.45 28.62
N HIS A 460 -42.09 -38.21 29.70
CA HIS A 460 -41.10 -39.18 30.13
C HIS A 460 -41.19 -40.47 29.30
N ALA A 461 -40.18 -41.33 29.38
CA ALA A 461 -40.12 -42.58 28.61
C ALA A 461 -41.26 -43.57 28.93
N ASN A 462 -41.90 -43.46 30.10
CA ASN A 462 -43.08 -44.21 30.51
C ASN A 462 -44.42 -43.54 30.09
N TYR A 463 -44.36 -42.43 29.34
CA TYR A 463 -45.47 -41.59 28.93
C TYR A 463 -46.27 -40.93 30.06
N THR A 464 -45.71 -40.82 31.26
CA THR A 464 -46.17 -39.75 32.18
C THR A 464 -45.61 -38.41 31.72
N TYR A 465 -46.23 -37.30 32.10
CA TYR A 465 -45.76 -35.99 31.68
C TYR A 465 -45.85 -34.92 32.76
N ASP A 466 -44.92 -33.99 32.67
CA ASP A 466 -44.79 -32.80 33.48
C ASP A 466 -45.20 -31.57 32.67
N LEU A 467 -45.72 -30.56 33.35
CA LEU A 467 -46.00 -29.25 32.77
C LEU A 467 -45.12 -28.20 33.44
N TYR A 468 -44.39 -27.45 32.61
CA TYR A 468 -43.73 -26.21 32.96
C TYR A 468 -44.48 -25.06 32.30
N ILE A 469 -44.68 -23.97 33.04
CA ILE A 469 -45.27 -22.72 32.55
C ILE A 469 -44.23 -21.63 32.76
N ASP A 470 -43.83 -20.96 31.68
CA ASP A 470 -42.80 -19.91 31.68
C ASP A 470 -41.50 -20.34 32.39
N GLY A 471 -41.08 -21.58 32.14
CA GLY A 471 -39.87 -22.17 32.72
C GLY A 471 -40.01 -22.68 34.16
N GLN A 472 -41.14 -22.47 34.83
CA GLN A 472 -41.40 -22.96 36.19
C GLN A 472 -42.23 -24.25 36.17
N LEU A 473 -41.86 -25.23 37.01
CA LEU A 473 -42.61 -26.49 37.12
C LEU A 473 -44.00 -26.21 37.72
N ALA A 474 -45.04 -26.39 36.92
CA ALA A 474 -46.43 -26.23 37.35
C ALA A 474 -46.93 -27.48 38.06
N TRP A 475 -46.64 -28.66 37.50
CA TRP A 475 -46.88 -29.96 38.14
C TRP A 475 -46.17 -31.07 37.39
N ALA A 476 -45.92 -32.18 38.10
CA ALA A 476 -45.26 -33.36 37.55
C ALA A 476 -46.16 -34.62 37.60
N GLY A 477 -45.89 -35.56 36.69
CA GLY A 477 -46.37 -36.94 36.72
C GLY A 477 -47.83 -37.14 36.36
N ALA A 478 -48.39 -36.36 35.43
CA ALA A 478 -49.72 -36.65 34.87
C ALA A 478 -49.67 -37.94 34.04
N ALA A 479 -50.69 -38.79 34.19
CA ALA A 479 -50.78 -40.03 33.43
C ALA A 479 -51.27 -39.76 31.99
N SER A 480 -50.67 -40.44 31.02
CA SER A 480 -51.22 -40.55 29.65
C SER A 480 -52.48 -41.41 29.63
N LEU A 481 -53.42 -41.07 28.73
CA LEU A 481 -54.62 -41.87 28.46
C LEU A 481 -54.44 -42.73 27.20
N GLY A 482 -55.09 -43.89 27.11
CA GLY A 482 -54.99 -44.77 25.94
C GLY A 482 -56.05 -44.53 24.86
N THR A 483 -55.62 -44.60 23.59
CA THR A 483 -56.35 -44.90 22.33
C THR A 483 -56.62 -43.76 21.32
N GLY A 484 -56.10 -43.95 20.09
CA GLY A 484 -56.50 -43.27 18.84
C GLY A 484 -55.38 -43.19 17.78
N GLY A 485 -55.71 -42.70 16.58
CA GLY A 485 -54.74 -42.48 15.50
C GLY A 485 -53.75 -41.35 15.80
N ASN A 486 -52.60 -41.37 15.09
CA ASN A 486 -51.51 -40.40 15.25
C ASN A 486 -51.96 -39.00 14.84
N VAL A 487 -52.13 -38.11 15.81
CA VAL A 487 -52.56 -36.73 15.55
C VAL A 487 -52.14 -35.82 16.70
N MET A 488 -51.64 -34.64 16.35
CA MET A 488 -51.57 -33.50 17.24
C MET A 488 -52.70 -32.55 16.86
N LYS A 489 -53.49 -32.11 17.85
CA LYS A 489 -54.65 -31.25 17.64
C LYS A 489 -54.71 -30.12 18.65
N ILE A 490 -55.07 -28.94 18.15
CA ILE A 490 -55.27 -27.73 18.94
C ILE A 490 -56.63 -27.14 18.58
N GLY A 491 -57.48 -26.85 19.57
CA GLY A 491 -58.82 -26.29 19.33
C GLY A 491 -59.88 -26.71 20.35
N GLY A 492 -61.10 -26.99 19.89
CA GLY A 492 -62.27 -27.32 20.72
C GLY A 492 -62.92 -28.65 20.37
N ASP A 493 -63.39 -29.38 21.40
CA ASP A 493 -64.13 -30.64 21.27
C ASP A 493 -65.65 -30.42 21.40
N THR A 494 -66.44 -31.43 21.06
CA THR A 494 -67.92 -31.42 20.93
C THR A 494 -68.72 -30.88 22.12
N THR A 495 -68.10 -30.65 23.28
CA THR A 495 -68.76 -30.14 24.49
C THR A 495 -67.82 -29.25 25.33
N PRO A 496 -67.05 -28.34 24.72
CA PRO A 496 -67.33 -26.88 24.83
C PRO A 496 -66.71 -25.98 23.70
N ILE A 497 -67.03 -24.68 23.72
CA ILE A 497 -66.55 -23.61 22.80
C ILE A 497 -65.04 -23.36 23.01
N ALA A 498 -64.27 -23.17 21.93
CA ALA A 498 -62.85 -22.79 21.98
C ALA A 498 -62.62 -21.42 21.33
N ASP A 499 -61.71 -20.63 21.90
CA ASP A 499 -61.20 -19.40 21.29
C ASP A 499 -59.76 -19.18 21.78
N ILE A 500 -58.79 -19.65 20.99
CA ILE A 500 -57.38 -19.68 21.33
C ILE A 500 -56.52 -19.07 20.22
N THR A 501 -55.49 -18.34 20.63
CA THR A 501 -54.47 -17.78 19.73
C THR A 501 -53.13 -18.46 20.00
N LEU A 502 -52.49 -18.95 18.94
CA LEU A 502 -51.19 -19.62 18.96
C LEU A 502 -50.12 -18.77 18.27
N ASP A 503 -48.95 -18.70 18.91
CA ASP A 503 -47.74 -18.05 18.38
C ASP A 503 -46.79 -19.08 17.76
N HIS A 504 -46.36 -20.09 18.53
CA HIS A 504 -45.51 -21.17 18.02
C HIS A 504 -45.78 -22.51 18.70
N VAL A 505 -45.38 -23.60 18.02
CA VAL A 505 -45.40 -24.97 18.54
C VAL A 505 -44.07 -25.67 18.24
N LYS A 506 -43.41 -26.17 19.28
CA LYS A 506 -42.07 -26.79 19.21
C LYS A 506 -42.09 -28.22 19.73
N MET A 507 -41.27 -29.10 19.17
CA MET A 507 -41.14 -30.50 19.61
C MET A 507 -39.70 -31.01 19.49
N GLY A 508 -39.22 -31.70 20.53
CA GLY A 508 -37.84 -32.16 20.70
C GLY A 508 -37.70 -33.55 21.32
N SER A 509 -36.56 -34.21 21.10
CA SER A 509 -36.24 -35.50 21.72
C SER A 509 -35.79 -35.31 23.16
N GLY A 510 -36.14 -36.28 24.01
CA GLY A 510 -35.72 -36.30 25.41
C GLY A 510 -36.47 -35.32 26.31
N GLU A 511 -36.01 -35.27 27.55
CA GLU A 511 -36.57 -34.44 28.61
C GLU A 511 -35.86 -33.08 28.65
N ILE A 512 -36.47 -32.06 28.05
CA ILE A 512 -35.88 -30.72 27.93
C ILE A 512 -36.28 -29.90 29.14
N ILE A 513 -35.60 -30.14 30.26
CA ILE A 513 -35.82 -29.41 31.50
C ILE A 513 -35.32 -27.97 31.32
N PRO A 514 -36.16 -26.94 31.52
CA PRO A 514 -35.70 -25.55 31.50
C PRO A 514 -34.58 -25.32 32.53
N GLY A 515 -33.40 -24.85 32.09
CA GLY A 515 -32.32 -24.38 32.98
C GLY A 515 -31.12 -25.31 33.21
N THR A 516 -30.92 -26.40 32.46
CA THR A 516 -29.76 -27.31 32.61
C THR A 516 -28.99 -27.49 31.28
N ALA A 517 -27.66 -27.31 31.28
CA ALA A 517 -26.81 -27.48 30.08
C ALA A 517 -26.30 -28.93 29.90
N MET A 518 -26.21 -29.40 28.65
CA MET A 518 -25.88 -30.79 28.24
C MET A 518 -24.66 -30.82 27.33
N ILE A 519 -23.84 -31.88 27.30
CA ILE A 519 -22.65 -31.92 26.41
C ILE A 519 -23.05 -32.09 24.93
N ASN A 520 -22.57 -31.19 24.07
CA ASN A 520 -22.84 -31.10 22.63
C ASN A 520 -21.72 -31.70 21.75
N ALA A 521 -20.44 -31.50 22.08
CA ALA A 521 -19.31 -31.91 21.24
C ALA A 521 -18.02 -32.17 22.03
N VAL A 522 -17.13 -32.99 21.48
CA VAL A 522 -15.76 -33.21 21.97
C VAL A 522 -14.80 -32.81 20.85
N SER A 523 -13.82 -31.95 21.15
CA SER A 523 -12.87 -31.48 20.14
C SER A 523 -11.82 -32.55 19.82
N PRO A 524 -11.51 -32.80 18.53
CA PRO A 524 -10.39 -33.66 18.14
C PRO A 524 -9.05 -32.99 18.49
N VAL A 525 -7.98 -33.80 18.63
CA VAL A 525 -6.62 -33.33 18.93
C VAL A 525 -5.63 -33.77 17.85
N ASP A 526 -4.80 -32.87 17.34
CA ASP A 526 -3.76 -33.22 16.37
C ASP A 526 -2.42 -33.44 17.07
N VAL A 527 -1.71 -34.53 16.74
CA VAL A 527 -0.47 -34.95 17.39
C VAL A 527 0.57 -35.33 16.33
N ASN A 528 1.76 -34.73 16.40
CA ASN A 528 2.87 -35.05 15.49
C ASN A 528 3.93 -35.88 16.20
N THR A 529 4.49 -36.87 15.50
CA THR A 529 5.63 -37.68 15.97
C THR A 529 6.55 -38.02 14.80
N TYR A 530 7.65 -38.72 15.07
CA TYR A 530 8.59 -39.19 14.05
C TYR A 530 8.57 -40.72 13.93
N VAL A 531 9.08 -41.23 12.81
CA VAL A 531 9.25 -42.67 12.59
C VAL A 531 9.96 -43.31 13.78
N ASN A 532 9.34 -44.35 14.34
CA ASN A 532 9.75 -45.11 15.53
C ASN A 532 9.74 -44.33 16.87
N VAL A 533 9.12 -43.15 16.92
CA VAL A 533 8.90 -42.39 18.17
C VAL A 533 7.42 -42.47 18.55
N ALA A 534 7.12 -42.97 19.75
CA ALA A 534 5.74 -43.05 20.23
C ALA A 534 5.14 -41.64 20.40
N PRO A 535 3.97 -41.34 19.81
CA PRO A 535 3.31 -40.05 19.96
C PRO A 535 2.90 -39.81 21.41
N THR A 536 3.11 -38.58 21.90
CA THR A 536 2.66 -38.17 23.24
C THR A 536 1.25 -37.60 23.13
N LEU A 537 0.28 -38.28 23.73
CA LEU A 537 -1.13 -37.90 23.68
C LEU A 537 -1.53 -37.07 24.92
N PRO A 538 -2.46 -36.11 24.81
CA PRO A 538 -2.90 -35.28 25.93
C PRO A 538 -3.75 -36.09 26.93
N SER A 539 -3.67 -35.79 28.23
CA SER A 539 -4.48 -36.48 29.26
C SER A 539 -5.91 -35.97 29.39
N THR A 540 -6.26 -34.88 28.69
CA THR A 540 -7.59 -34.24 28.70
C THR A 540 -7.99 -33.81 27.30
N VAL A 541 -9.29 -33.67 27.04
CA VAL A 541 -9.85 -33.08 25.81
C VAL A 541 -10.89 -32.02 26.14
N SER A 542 -11.05 -31.06 25.23
CA SER A 542 -12.07 -30.02 25.36
C SER A 542 -13.44 -30.54 24.96
N VAL A 543 -14.45 -30.15 25.73
CA VAL A 543 -15.84 -30.57 25.60
C VAL A 543 -16.72 -29.33 25.64
N THR A 544 -17.63 -29.21 24.67
CA THR A 544 -18.55 -28.08 24.55
C THR A 544 -19.95 -28.51 25.02
N TYR A 545 -20.58 -27.73 25.88
CA TYR A 545 -21.93 -27.91 26.37
C TYR A 545 -22.97 -27.21 25.48
N SER A 546 -24.25 -27.43 25.77
CA SER A 546 -25.40 -27.00 24.98
C SER A 546 -25.77 -25.54 25.20
N ASP A 547 -25.20 -24.94 26.23
CA ASP A 547 -25.15 -23.50 26.45
C ASP A 547 -23.87 -22.88 25.89
N GLU A 548 -23.13 -23.63 25.07
CA GLU A 548 -21.88 -23.23 24.40
C GLU A 548 -20.68 -23.03 25.33
N SER A 549 -20.82 -23.31 26.63
CA SER A 549 -19.69 -23.33 27.56
C SER A 549 -18.70 -24.45 27.20
N VAL A 550 -17.40 -24.24 27.44
CA VAL A 550 -16.35 -25.20 27.13
C VAL A 550 -15.59 -25.57 28.40
N GLU A 551 -15.46 -26.87 28.66
CA GLU A 551 -14.62 -27.40 29.75
C GLU A 551 -13.66 -28.47 29.24
N THR A 552 -12.60 -28.72 29.99
CA THR A 552 -11.68 -29.83 29.72
C THR A 552 -12.03 -31.04 30.58
N LEU A 553 -12.31 -32.18 29.95
CA LEU A 553 -12.55 -33.45 30.64
C LEU A 553 -11.38 -34.43 30.45
N PRO A 554 -11.06 -35.26 31.45
CA PRO A 554 -10.06 -36.33 31.31
C PRO A 554 -10.39 -37.28 30.16
N VAL A 555 -9.37 -37.70 29.42
CA VAL A 555 -9.50 -38.69 28.35
C VAL A 555 -8.59 -39.89 28.61
N ALA A 556 -9.10 -41.08 28.37
CA ALA A 556 -8.31 -42.31 28.34
C ALA A 556 -8.22 -42.81 26.89
N TRP A 557 -7.07 -42.61 26.24
CA TRP A 557 -6.82 -43.04 24.87
C TRP A 557 -6.73 -44.56 24.73
N ASP A 558 -7.18 -45.07 23.59
CA ASP A 558 -7.00 -46.47 23.24
C ASP A 558 -5.51 -46.81 23.08
N THR A 559 -5.17 -48.10 23.21
CA THR A 559 -3.77 -48.56 23.16
C THR A 559 -3.15 -48.32 21.79
N LEU A 560 -1.97 -47.71 21.78
CA LEU A 560 -1.21 -47.38 20.58
C LEU A 560 -0.05 -48.38 20.41
N THR A 561 0.13 -48.96 19.22
CA THR A 561 1.14 -50.01 18.96
C THR A 561 2.32 -49.48 18.13
N PRO A 562 3.55 -50.02 18.31
CA PRO A 562 4.74 -49.60 17.56
C PRO A 562 4.60 -49.57 16.04
N ASP A 563 3.88 -50.54 15.47
CA ASP A 563 3.67 -50.64 14.03
C ASP A 563 2.92 -49.43 13.45
N GLN A 564 2.07 -48.76 14.25
CA GLN A 564 1.30 -47.60 13.80
C GLN A 564 2.15 -46.36 13.55
N TYR A 565 3.36 -46.28 14.14
CA TYR A 565 4.29 -45.16 13.96
C TYR A 565 5.67 -45.59 13.47
N ALA A 566 5.77 -46.79 12.89
CA ALA A 566 7.01 -47.33 12.33
C ALA A 566 7.34 -46.81 10.92
N ALA A 567 6.43 -46.08 10.28
CA ALA A 567 6.59 -45.50 8.95
C ALA A 567 5.88 -44.14 8.86
N GLU A 568 6.30 -43.30 7.92
CA GLU A 568 5.68 -42.01 7.66
C GLU A 568 4.21 -42.17 7.23
N GLY A 569 3.35 -41.27 7.68
CA GLY A 569 1.92 -41.32 7.36
C GLY A 569 1.03 -40.69 8.44
N THR A 570 -0.28 -40.79 8.26
CA THR A 570 -1.29 -40.24 9.17
C THR A 570 -2.28 -41.31 9.60
N PHE A 571 -2.71 -41.31 10.86
CA PHE A 571 -3.77 -42.21 11.36
C PHE A 571 -4.56 -41.57 12.52
N THR A 572 -5.77 -42.05 12.79
CA THR A 572 -6.61 -41.57 13.91
C THR A 572 -6.64 -42.58 15.05
N LEU A 573 -6.49 -42.11 16.28
CA LEU A 573 -6.66 -42.88 17.52
C LEU A 573 -7.87 -42.35 18.30
N GLN A 574 -8.64 -43.24 18.91
CA GLN A 574 -9.84 -42.86 19.67
C GLN A 574 -9.57 -42.90 21.19
N GLY A 575 -10.34 -42.17 21.98
CA GLY A 575 -10.24 -42.13 23.44
C GLY A 575 -11.58 -41.99 24.15
N THR A 576 -11.69 -42.48 25.39
CA THR A 576 -12.90 -42.37 26.22
C THR A 576 -12.87 -41.11 27.07
N VAL A 577 -13.91 -40.27 26.98
CA VAL A 577 -14.02 -39.04 27.78
C VAL A 577 -14.71 -39.34 29.11
N ALA A 578 -14.03 -39.05 30.23
CA ALA A 578 -14.49 -39.39 31.57
C ALA A 578 -15.84 -38.73 31.91
N GLY A 579 -16.76 -39.52 32.48
CA GLY A 579 -18.09 -39.05 32.88
C GLY A 579 -19.11 -38.94 31.74
N THR A 580 -18.74 -39.32 30.51
CA THR A 580 -19.61 -39.22 29.33
C THR A 580 -19.63 -40.53 28.53
N ALA A 581 -20.61 -40.68 27.63
CA ALA A 581 -20.61 -41.75 26.63
C ALA A 581 -19.88 -41.35 25.33
N LEU A 582 -19.31 -40.15 25.25
CA LEU A 582 -18.68 -39.62 24.06
C LEU A 582 -17.21 -40.05 23.94
N ARG A 583 -16.73 -40.11 22.70
CA ARG A 583 -15.37 -40.50 22.33
C ARG A 583 -14.62 -39.29 21.77
N ALA A 584 -13.34 -39.20 22.09
CA ALA A 584 -12.43 -38.20 21.56
C ALA A 584 -11.59 -38.80 20.42
N GLU A 585 -11.18 -37.96 19.47
CA GLU A 585 -10.33 -38.36 18.34
C GLU A 585 -8.98 -37.66 18.45
N ALA A 586 -7.90 -38.41 18.22
CA ALA A 586 -6.55 -37.88 18.05
C ALA A 586 -6.08 -38.18 16.63
N HIS A 587 -5.71 -37.17 15.84
CA HIS A 587 -5.11 -37.35 14.52
C HIS A 587 -3.59 -37.32 14.66
N ILE A 588 -2.94 -38.44 14.37
CA ILE A 588 -1.48 -38.60 14.50
C ILE A 588 -0.81 -38.50 13.14
N THR A 589 0.20 -37.64 13.02
CA THR A 589 1.08 -37.55 11.83
C THR A 589 2.50 -38.00 12.19
N VAL A 590 3.07 -38.91 11.42
CA VAL A 590 4.42 -39.48 11.59
C VAL A 590 5.34 -38.95 10.49
N GLY A 591 6.38 -38.19 10.85
CA GLY A 591 7.36 -37.62 9.91
C GLY A 591 8.77 -38.24 9.98
N ALA A 592 9.65 -37.87 9.05
CA ALA A 592 11.05 -38.32 9.00
C ALA A 592 11.90 -37.78 10.17
N THR A 593 12.94 -38.52 10.60
CA THR A 593 13.82 -38.14 11.72
C THR A 593 14.64 -36.87 11.42
N PRO A 594 14.67 -35.85 12.31
CA PRO A 594 15.43 -34.61 12.09
C PRO A 594 16.96 -34.78 12.19
N ALA A 595 17.70 -33.97 11.42
CA ALA A 595 19.16 -33.83 11.44
C ALA A 595 19.68 -33.16 12.73
N ALA A 596 20.87 -33.51 13.21
CA ALA A 596 21.47 -33.00 14.45
C ALA A 596 22.44 -31.83 14.21
N ILE A 597 22.52 -30.86 15.14
CA ILE A 597 23.43 -29.71 15.07
C ILE A 597 24.86 -30.15 15.44
N VAL A 598 25.84 -29.86 14.58
CA VAL A 598 27.25 -30.20 14.77
C VAL A 598 28.14 -29.03 15.18
N SER A 599 27.86 -27.80 14.73
CA SER A 599 28.65 -26.61 15.08
C SER A 599 27.90 -25.31 14.79
N PHE A 600 28.41 -24.17 15.26
CA PHE A 600 27.92 -22.83 14.91
C PHE A 600 28.98 -22.04 14.16
N GLU A 601 28.55 -21.20 13.21
CA GLU A 601 29.44 -20.24 12.57
C GLU A 601 29.89 -19.16 13.58
N PRO A 602 31.21 -18.93 13.76
CA PRO A 602 31.71 -17.89 14.66
C PRO A 602 31.25 -16.49 14.23
N LYS A 603 30.84 -15.65 15.19
CA LYS A 603 30.44 -14.26 14.95
C LYS A 603 31.57 -13.31 15.29
N LEU A 604 31.77 -12.27 14.48
CA LEU A 604 32.75 -11.21 14.75
C LEU A 604 32.00 -9.95 15.22
N VAL A 605 32.39 -9.41 16.37
CA VAL A 605 31.75 -8.26 17.02
C VAL A 605 32.81 -7.22 17.35
N THR A 606 32.51 -5.93 17.16
CA THR A 606 33.39 -4.84 17.58
C THR A 606 32.66 -3.91 18.54
N THR A 607 33.40 -3.33 19.48
CA THR A 607 32.88 -2.32 20.42
C THR A 607 33.97 -1.31 20.75
N ALA A 608 33.60 -0.15 21.29
CA ALA A 608 34.57 0.86 21.73
C ALA A 608 34.98 0.63 23.19
N VAL A 609 36.15 1.15 23.60
CA VAL A 609 36.59 1.11 25.01
C VAL A 609 35.55 1.77 25.92
N GLY A 610 35.07 1.01 26.91
CA GLY A 610 34.04 1.44 27.86
C GLY A 610 32.60 1.14 27.43
N SER A 611 32.39 0.69 26.18
CA SER A 611 31.07 0.34 25.66
C SER A 611 30.86 -1.17 25.63
N ALA A 612 29.74 -1.63 26.17
CA ALA A 612 29.39 -3.05 26.14
C ALA A 612 29.18 -3.52 24.70
N PRO A 613 29.75 -4.68 24.30
CA PRO A 613 29.58 -5.20 22.94
C PRO A 613 28.15 -5.64 22.69
N VAL A 614 27.61 -5.26 21.53
CA VAL A 614 26.30 -5.70 21.07
C VAL A 614 26.46 -7.06 20.37
N LEU A 615 25.98 -8.12 21.01
CA LEU A 615 26.09 -9.48 20.50
C LEU A 615 24.87 -9.83 19.63
N PRO A 616 25.02 -10.64 18.57
CA PRO A 616 23.94 -10.94 17.63
C PRO A 616 22.90 -11.86 18.28
N THR A 617 21.60 -11.61 18.10
CA THR A 617 20.56 -12.42 18.77
C THR A 617 20.40 -13.84 18.19
N HIS A 618 21.06 -14.13 17.07
CA HIS A 618 20.99 -15.42 16.36
C HIS A 618 22.36 -15.89 15.84
N VAL A 619 22.51 -17.20 15.69
CA VAL A 619 23.70 -17.89 15.17
C VAL A 619 23.31 -18.95 14.16
N THR A 620 24.15 -19.15 13.17
CA THR A 620 23.93 -20.18 12.14
C THR A 620 24.42 -21.52 12.67
N ALA A 621 23.52 -22.46 12.91
CA ALA A 621 23.86 -23.86 13.18
C ALA A 621 24.16 -24.59 11.87
N LEU A 622 25.26 -25.32 11.84
CA LEU A 622 25.55 -26.34 10.84
C LEU A 622 25.07 -27.69 11.36
N TYR A 623 24.35 -28.43 10.54
CA TYR A 623 23.80 -29.75 10.85
C TYR A 623 24.64 -30.88 10.25
N ASP A 624 24.50 -32.09 10.77
CA ASP A 624 25.21 -33.30 10.32
C ASP A 624 24.92 -33.67 8.85
N ASN A 625 23.73 -33.33 8.36
CA ASN A 625 23.36 -33.42 6.96
C ASN A 625 23.91 -32.27 6.09
N GLN A 626 24.84 -31.46 6.64
CA GLN A 626 25.46 -30.27 6.03
C GLN A 626 24.51 -29.09 5.76
N SER A 627 23.24 -29.17 6.17
CA SER A 627 22.34 -28.02 6.08
C SER A 627 22.72 -26.97 7.13
N GLN A 628 22.38 -25.72 6.85
CA GLN A 628 22.57 -24.61 7.77
C GLN A 628 21.21 -24.01 8.15
N LYS A 629 21.04 -23.66 9.43
CA LYS A 629 19.82 -22.98 9.91
C LYS A 629 20.16 -21.97 10.99
N SER A 630 19.48 -20.83 10.98
CA SER A 630 19.59 -19.83 12.04
C SER A 630 18.85 -20.29 13.30
N HIS A 631 19.46 -20.10 14.47
CA HIS A 631 18.87 -20.34 15.78
C HIS A 631 19.04 -19.13 16.69
N PRO A 632 18.08 -18.85 17.57
CA PRO A 632 18.26 -17.88 18.63
C PRO A 632 19.40 -18.31 19.56
N VAL A 633 20.20 -17.35 20.00
CA VAL A 633 21.30 -17.59 20.94
C VAL A 633 21.17 -16.68 22.15
N ILE A 634 21.42 -17.25 23.32
CA ILE A 634 21.54 -16.51 24.57
C ILE A 634 23.02 -16.47 24.92
N TRP A 635 23.63 -15.30 24.80
CA TRP A 635 25.04 -15.10 25.11
C TRP A 635 25.31 -15.04 26.61
N ASP A 636 26.47 -15.53 27.02
CA ASP A 636 27.00 -15.30 28.36
C ASP A 636 27.17 -13.80 28.62
N THR A 637 26.97 -13.39 29.87
CA THR A 637 27.14 -11.98 30.26
C THR A 637 28.59 -11.53 30.09
N VAL A 638 28.78 -10.42 29.39
CA VAL A 638 30.10 -9.78 29.22
C VAL A 638 30.36 -8.80 30.37
N ALA A 639 31.41 -9.04 31.14
CA ALA A 639 31.74 -8.18 32.28
C ALA A 639 32.35 -6.84 31.81
N PRO A 640 32.04 -5.71 32.48
CA PRO A 640 32.61 -4.40 32.16
C PRO A 640 34.14 -4.33 32.09
N SER A 641 34.84 -5.15 32.87
CA SER A 641 36.30 -5.24 32.83
C SER A 641 36.85 -5.75 31.49
N GLN A 642 36.08 -6.53 30.73
CA GLN A 642 36.53 -7.13 29.47
C GLN A 642 36.58 -6.13 28.31
N TYR A 643 35.81 -5.04 28.40
CA TYR A 643 35.81 -3.95 27.41
C TYR A 643 36.28 -2.61 27.98
N ALA A 644 36.88 -2.62 29.17
CA ALA A 644 37.46 -1.42 29.78
C ALA A 644 38.77 -0.96 29.11
N GLN A 645 39.40 -1.81 28.28
CA GLN A 645 40.64 -1.51 27.56
C GLN A 645 40.58 -2.14 26.16
N ALA A 646 41.35 -1.57 25.21
CA ALA A 646 41.44 -2.09 23.86
C ALA A 646 42.07 -3.51 23.85
N GLY A 647 41.51 -4.41 23.05
CA GLY A 647 41.91 -5.83 23.01
C GLY A 647 40.82 -6.71 22.42
N SER A 648 41.00 -8.03 22.44
CA SER A 648 39.99 -8.98 21.94
C SER A 648 39.69 -10.09 22.95
N PHE A 649 38.45 -10.57 22.99
CA PHE A 649 38.02 -11.69 23.82
C PHE A 649 36.87 -12.47 23.14
N VAL A 650 36.61 -13.70 23.58
CA VAL A 650 35.52 -14.54 23.06
C VAL A 650 34.37 -14.58 24.07
N VAL A 651 33.13 -14.51 23.56
CA VAL A 651 31.90 -14.71 24.32
C VAL A 651 31.21 -15.95 23.78
N TYR A 652 30.75 -16.83 24.68
CA TYR A 652 30.03 -18.04 24.30
C TYR A 652 28.52 -17.84 24.45
N GLY A 653 27.75 -18.56 23.64
CA GLY A 653 26.29 -18.53 23.65
C GLY A 653 25.66 -19.91 23.73
N SER A 654 24.55 -20.00 24.46
CA SER A 654 23.72 -21.21 24.55
C SER A 654 22.59 -21.15 23.52
N VAL A 655 22.30 -22.27 22.88
CA VAL A 655 21.23 -22.42 21.89
C VAL A 655 20.30 -23.53 22.35
N GLU A 656 19.00 -23.26 22.39
CA GLU A 656 18.00 -24.21 22.89
C GLU A 656 17.99 -25.50 22.06
N GLY A 657 17.97 -26.66 22.74
CA GLY A 657 17.93 -27.97 22.08
C GLY A 657 19.29 -28.55 21.68
N THR A 658 20.41 -27.93 22.04
CA THR A 658 21.75 -28.50 21.84
C THR A 658 22.73 -28.12 22.95
N ASP A 659 23.69 -29.00 23.24
CA ASP A 659 24.81 -28.73 24.15
C ASP A 659 25.98 -28.03 23.43
N VAL A 660 25.93 -27.90 22.10
CA VAL A 660 26.93 -27.18 21.32
C VAL A 660 26.80 -25.69 21.61
N ARG A 661 27.91 -25.02 21.91
CA ARG A 661 27.95 -23.58 22.24
C ARG A 661 28.31 -22.77 20.99
N ALA A 662 27.68 -21.61 20.82
CA ALA A 662 28.06 -20.65 19.79
C ALA A 662 29.17 -19.73 20.27
N GLU A 663 29.94 -19.14 19.35
CA GLU A 663 31.09 -18.28 19.66
C GLU A 663 30.97 -16.90 18.99
N ALA A 664 31.23 -15.84 19.76
CA ALA A 664 31.40 -14.48 19.27
C ALA A 664 32.78 -13.94 19.66
N GLN A 665 33.61 -13.59 18.68
CA GLN A 665 34.88 -12.90 18.89
C GLN A 665 34.63 -11.39 18.96
N VAL A 666 34.82 -10.80 20.13
CA VAL A 666 34.68 -9.37 20.38
C VAL A 666 36.03 -8.69 20.28
N THR A 667 36.12 -7.60 19.52
CA THR A 667 37.27 -6.70 19.47
C THR A 667 36.90 -5.32 19.98
N VAL A 668 37.65 -4.83 20.97
CA VAL A 668 37.46 -3.54 21.62
C VAL A 668 38.43 -2.53 20.99
N ASN A 669 37.88 -1.57 20.25
CA ASN A 669 38.61 -0.52 19.57
C ASN A 669 38.85 0.68 20.50
N PRO A 670 40.02 1.35 20.41
CA PRO A 670 40.25 2.61 21.12
C PRO A 670 39.25 3.69 20.67
N ASN A 671 38.86 4.59 21.60
CA ASN A 671 37.99 5.72 21.26
C ASN A 671 38.75 6.70 20.33
N PRO A 672 38.09 7.25 19.30
CA PRO A 672 38.69 8.25 18.45
C PRO A 672 38.98 9.52 19.24
N VAL A 673 40.15 10.12 19.01
CA VAL A 673 40.67 11.26 19.76
C VAL A 673 40.52 12.52 18.90
N ILE A 674 40.12 13.64 19.50
CA ILE A 674 40.08 14.93 18.79
C ILE A 674 41.52 15.30 18.40
N VAL A 675 41.78 15.41 17.09
CA VAL A 675 43.10 15.76 16.52
C VAL A 675 43.20 17.21 16.07
N SER A 676 42.09 17.87 15.76
CA SER A 676 42.06 19.30 15.44
C SER A 676 40.71 19.94 15.71
N ILE A 677 40.69 21.28 15.80
CA ILE A 677 39.48 22.09 15.95
C ILE A 677 39.49 23.14 14.85
N ASN A 678 38.40 23.26 14.10
CA ASN A 678 38.31 24.20 13.01
C ASN A 678 38.31 25.65 13.55
N PRO A 679 39.18 26.54 13.05
CA PRO A 679 39.20 27.93 13.50
C PRO A 679 37.96 28.69 13.03
N VAL A 680 37.50 29.65 13.84
CA VAL A 680 36.35 30.50 13.54
C VAL A 680 36.79 31.95 13.29
N GLY A 681 36.16 32.66 12.36
CA GLY A 681 36.42 34.08 12.11
C GLY A 681 35.35 34.96 12.75
N VAL A 682 35.73 36.04 13.43
CA VAL A 682 34.81 36.96 14.10
C VAL A 682 35.19 38.40 13.78
N LEU A 683 34.21 39.23 13.45
CA LEU A 683 34.39 40.65 13.14
C LEU A 683 33.78 41.50 14.26
N THR A 684 34.50 42.52 14.72
CA THR A 684 33.99 43.53 15.65
C THR A 684 34.47 44.92 15.25
N THR A 685 33.91 45.95 15.86
CA THR A 685 34.28 47.36 15.60
C THR A 685 35.01 47.94 16.81
N LYS A 686 35.83 48.96 16.58
CA LYS A 686 36.61 49.61 17.63
C LYS A 686 35.73 50.02 18.81
N GLY A 687 36.01 49.46 19.99
CA GLY A 687 35.30 49.70 21.24
C GLY A 687 34.14 48.76 21.54
N ILE A 688 33.76 47.86 20.61
CA ILE A 688 32.71 46.85 20.81
C ILE A 688 33.35 45.48 21.10
N PRO A 689 32.97 44.79 22.19
CA PRO A 689 33.43 43.43 22.45
C PRO A 689 33.00 42.46 21.33
N PRO A 690 33.88 41.57 20.85
CA PRO A 690 33.51 40.59 19.82
C PRO A 690 32.54 39.53 20.38
N GLU A 691 31.51 39.19 19.61
CA GLU A 691 30.58 38.10 19.93
C GLU A 691 31.16 36.75 19.48
N LEU A 692 31.49 35.87 20.43
CA LEU A 692 32.13 34.58 20.17
C LEU A 692 31.09 33.43 20.20
N PRO A 693 31.19 32.42 19.32
CA PRO A 693 30.23 31.31 19.25
C PRO A 693 30.34 30.38 20.47
N SER A 694 29.25 29.79 20.94
CA SER A 694 29.27 28.88 22.11
C SER A 694 29.74 27.45 21.80
N VAL A 695 29.93 27.11 20.52
CA VAL A 695 30.39 25.79 20.04
C VAL A 695 31.39 25.93 18.88
N VAL A 696 32.23 24.91 18.68
CA VAL A 696 33.21 24.79 17.58
C VAL A 696 33.23 23.37 17.02
N THR A 697 33.65 23.21 15.77
CA THR A 697 33.75 21.89 15.13
C THR A 697 35.08 21.21 15.46
N ALA A 698 35.04 20.08 16.15
CA ALA A 698 36.16 19.18 16.40
C ALA A 698 36.28 18.13 15.28
N VAL A 699 37.51 17.78 14.93
CA VAL A 699 37.87 16.72 13.98
C VAL A 699 38.61 15.62 14.74
N TYR A 700 38.23 14.37 14.50
CA TYR A 700 38.78 13.19 15.16
C TYR A 700 39.82 12.49 14.28
N ASP A 701 40.65 11.62 14.87
CA ASP A 701 41.70 10.84 14.18
C ASP A 701 41.16 9.87 13.12
N ASP A 702 39.89 9.47 13.23
CA ASP A 702 39.13 8.72 12.22
C ASP A 702 38.52 9.61 11.11
N GLN A 703 38.87 10.90 11.11
CA GLN A 703 38.40 11.96 10.20
C GLN A 703 36.92 12.34 10.35
N SER A 704 36.20 11.79 11.33
CA SER A 704 34.86 12.27 11.66
C SER A 704 34.90 13.68 12.29
N THR A 705 33.78 14.39 12.28
CA THR A 705 33.65 15.73 12.90
C THR A 705 32.45 15.83 13.81
N SER A 706 32.54 16.60 14.90
CA SER A 706 31.42 16.86 15.82
C SER A 706 31.48 18.27 16.44
N SER A 707 30.34 18.84 16.79
CA SER A 707 30.26 20.12 17.51
C SER A 707 30.58 19.93 18.99
N GLN A 708 31.53 20.72 19.49
CA GLN A 708 31.95 20.70 20.88
C GLN A 708 31.73 22.08 21.52
N SER A 709 31.27 22.08 22.77
CA SER A 709 31.15 23.31 23.55
C SER A 709 32.52 23.94 23.78
N VAL A 710 32.59 25.26 23.60
CA VAL A 710 33.81 26.04 23.82
C VAL A 710 33.57 27.09 24.89
N THR A 711 34.55 27.24 25.77
CA THR A 711 34.63 28.37 26.71
C THR A 711 35.79 29.25 26.30
N TRP A 712 35.50 30.44 25.78
CA TRP A 712 36.53 31.36 25.29
C TRP A 712 37.26 32.09 26.41
N ASP A 713 38.54 32.37 26.20
CA ASP A 713 39.30 33.28 27.05
C ASP A 713 38.64 34.67 27.07
N LEU A 714 38.77 35.35 28.21
CA LEU A 714 38.29 36.72 28.36
C LEU A 714 39.02 37.63 27.36
N VAL A 715 38.23 38.35 26.56
CA VAL A 715 38.76 39.35 25.62
C VAL A 715 38.93 40.69 26.35
N ASP A 716 40.15 41.18 26.43
CA ASP A 716 40.44 42.45 27.10
C ASP A 716 39.98 43.64 26.24
N ALA A 717 39.38 44.65 26.89
CA ALA A 717 38.88 45.85 26.23
C ALA A 717 39.92 46.62 25.41
N SER A 718 41.20 46.53 25.79
CA SER A 718 42.31 47.11 25.04
C SER A 718 42.55 46.45 23.68
N GLN A 719 42.21 45.16 23.52
CA GLN A 719 42.46 44.41 22.28
C GLN A 719 41.55 44.83 21.13
N TYR A 720 40.36 45.34 21.45
CA TYR A 720 39.43 45.92 20.48
C TYR A 720 39.32 47.45 20.61
N ALA A 721 40.22 48.10 21.35
CA ALA A 721 40.27 49.56 21.45
C ALA A 721 40.91 50.25 20.23
N ALA A 722 41.52 49.49 19.31
CA ALA A 722 42.07 49.96 18.04
C ALA A 722 41.81 48.94 16.93
N ALA A 723 41.78 49.37 15.67
CA ALA A 723 41.63 48.46 14.55
C ALA A 723 42.86 47.58 14.35
N GLY A 724 42.64 46.35 13.88
CA GLY A 724 43.64 45.31 13.74
C GLY A 724 43.02 43.92 13.88
N SER A 725 43.84 42.87 13.82
CA SER A 725 43.36 41.50 14.05
C SER A 725 44.07 40.89 15.25
N PHE A 726 43.37 40.07 16.02
CA PHE A 726 43.93 39.31 17.14
C PHE A 726 43.24 37.96 17.26
N VAL A 727 43.85 37.04 18.01
CA VAL A 727 43.31 35.69 18.23
C VAL A 727 42.79 35.56 19.65
N VAL A 728 41.63 34.93 19.81
CA VAL A 728 41.10 34.48 21.10
C VAL A 728 41.10 32.96 21.10
N ASN A 729 41.67 32.35 22.13
CA ASN A 729 41.66 30.91 22.28
C ASN A 729 40.51 30.48 23.20
N GLY A 730 40.04 29.25 23.04
CA GLY A 730 38.98 28.69 23.89
C GLY A 730 39.29 27.27 24.36
N ASP A 731 38.86 26.94 25.57
CA ASP A 731 38.87 25.58 26.10
C ASP A 731 37.72 24.77 25.50
N VAL A 732 38.04 23.56 25.03
CA VAL A 732 37.07 22.64 24.46
C VAL A 732 37.01 21.38 25.31
N ALA A 733 35.80 21.00 25.71
CA ALA A 733 35.60 19.86 26.59
C ALA A 733 36.16 18.57 25.96
N GLY A 734 36.92 17.79 26.75
CA GLY A 734 37.44 16.49 26.33
C GLY A 734 38.74 16.51 25.53
N THR A 735 39.38 17.66 25.33
CA THR A 735 40.69 17.76 24.67
C THR A 735 41.58 18.86 25.27
N SER A 736 42.90 18.73 25.12
CA SER A 736 43.85 19.82 25.38
C SER A 736 44.05 20.76 24.18
N ILE A 737 43.45 20.44 23.03
CA ILE A 737 43.49 21.28 21.84
C ILE A 737 42.58 22.48 22.05
N ARG A 738 43.14 23.67 21.89
CA ARG A 738 42.41 24.94 22.07
C ARG A 738 41.71 25.32 20.78
N ALA A 739 40.46 25.79 20.89
CA ALA A 739 39.77 26.43 19.79
C ALA A 739 40.41 27.79 19.47
N VAL A 740 40.36 28.21 18.21
CA VAL A 740 40.96 29.46 17.73
C VAL A 740 39.89 30.33 17.08
N ALA A 741 39.64 31.51 17.65
CA ALA A 741 38.82 32.55 17.04
C ALA A 741 39.71 33.68 16.52
N ASN A 742 39.69 33.92 15.21
CA ASN A 742 40.42 35.00 14.56
C ASN A 742 39.53 36.25 14.54
N ILE A 743 39.81 37.19 15.44
CA ILE A 743 39.07 38.44 15.59
C ILE A 743 39.65 39.52 14.70
N THR A 744 38.81 40.24 13.98
CA THR A 744 39.20 41.45 13.24
C THR A 744 38.40 42.65 13.75
N VAL A 745 39.11 43.73 14.09
CA VAL A 745 38.60 44.99 14.62
C VAL A 745 38.76 46.08 13.57
N THR A 746 37.71 46.81 13.23
CA THR A 746 37.75 47.88 12.20
C THR A 746 37.64 49.30 12.80
N GLU A 747 38.28 50.31 12.17
CA GLU A 747 38.33 51.71 12.66
C GLU A 747 37.01 52.46 12.50
N THR A 748 36.33 52.21 11.39
CA THR A 748 34.94 52.59 11.15
C THR A 748 34.11 51.31 11.22
N PRO A 749 32.85 51.36 11.69
CA PRO A 749 31.95 50.25 11.46
C PRO A 749 31.98 50.02 9.96
N ALA A 750 32.41 48.81 9.57
CA ALA A 750 32.44 48.44 8.18
C ALA A 750 30.99 48.57 7.72
N VAL A 751 30.74 49.54 6.84
CA VAL A 751 29.38 49.80 6.40
C VAL A 751 29.10 48.71 5.40
N ILE A 752 28.05 47.92 5.67
CA ILE A 752 27.55 46.99 4.67
C ILE A 752 27.17 47.84 3.46
N LEU A 753 27.89 47.66 2.34
CA LEU A 753 27.61 48.38 1.09
C LEU A 753 26.46 47.71 0.34
N SER A 754 26.44 46.38 0.36
CA SER A 754 25.45 45.59 -0.35
C SER A 754 25.28 44.23 0.30
N ILE A 755 24.11 43.64 0.09
CA ILE A 755 23.85 42.23 0.37
C ILE A 755 23.72 41.55 -0.99
N GLU A 756 24.46 40.46 -1.21
CA GLU A 756 24.40 39.73 -2.49
C GLU A 756 23.00 39.10 -2.67
N PRO A 757 22.36 39.28 -3.84
CA PRO A 757 21.08 38.66 -4.11
C PRO A 757 21.19 37.13 -4.22
N VAL A 758 20.22 36.42 -3.65
CA VAL A 758 20.13 34.95 -3.76
C VAL A 758 19.16 34.58 -4.87
N ALA A 759 19.53 33.64 -5.73
CA ALA A 759 18.60 33.08 -6.72
C ALA A 759 17.95 31.80 -6.16
N VAL A 760 16.63 31.75 -6.17
CA VAL A 760 15.85 30.59 -5.71
C VAL A 760 14.86 30.22 -6.80
N SER A 761 14.71 28.91 -7.06
CA SER A 761 13.69 28.43 -7.99
C SER A 761 12.67 27.57 -7.25
N THR A 762 11.40 27.76 -7.58
CA THR A 762 10.30 26.92 -7.11
C THR A 762 9.37 26.62 -8.28
N THR A 763 8.41 25.71 -8.10
CA THR A 763 7.35 25.45 -9.07
C THR A 763 6.06 26.11 -8.64
N THR A 764 5.16 26.39 -9.58
CA THR A 764 3.85 26.99 -9.27
C THR A 764 3.13 26.23 -8.14
N GLY A 765 2.71 26.94 -7.09
CA GLY A 765 2.04 26.37 -5.92
C GLY A 765 2.96 25.86 -4.82
N VAL A 766 4.28 25.82 -5.03
CA VAL A 766 5.27 25.40 -4.03
C VAL A 766 5.98 26.62 -3.46
N ALA A 767 5.96 26.78 -2.14
CA ALA A 767 6.65 27.89 -1.47
C ALA A 767 8.18 27.79 -1.70
N PRO A 768 8.83 28.87 -2.15
CA PRO A 768 10.28 28.87 -2.37
C PRO A 768 11.03 28.81 -1.04
N ILE A 769 11.98 27.87 -0.92
CA ILE A 769 12.81 27.75 0.29
C ILE A 769 13.96 28.76 0.21
N LEU A 770 13.98 29.75 1.11
CA LEU A 770 15.02 30.77 1.18
C LEU A 770 16.12 30.37 2.19
N PRO A 771 17.40 30.75 1.97
CA PRO A 771 18.48 30.44 2.89
C PRO A 771 18.37 31.24 4.20
N THR A 772 18.86 30.68 5.30
CA THR A 772 18.85 31.36 6.62
C THR A 772 20.00 32.35 6.83
N VAL A 773 20.96 32.39 5.90
CA VAL A 773 22.09 33.34 5.88
C VAL A 773 22.29 33.95 4.50
N VAL A 774 22.80 35.20 4.45
CA VAL A 774 23.15 35.92 3.22
C VAL A 774 24.54 36.52 3.29
N THR A 775 25.17 36.68 2.14
CA THR A 775 26.49 37.30 2.03
C THR A 775 26.37 38.82 2.05
N ALA A 776 26.86 39.45 3.12
CA ALA A 776 27.03 40.90 3.20
C ALA A 776 28.41 41.29 2.66
N VAL A 777 28.46 42.31 1.80
CA VAL A 777 29.68 42.91 1.27
C VAL A 777 29.89 44.26 1.94
N TYR A 778 31.04 44.44 2.57
CA TYR A 778 31.37 45.67 3.27
C TYR A 778 32.10 46.68 2.38
N ASP A 779 32.20 47.93 2.84
CA ASP A 779 32.93 49.02 2.20
C ASP A 779 34.41 48.75 1.93
N ASN A 780 34.98 47.83 2.70
CA ASN A 780 36.33 47.33 2.53
C ASN A 780 36.44 46.08 1.61
N GLN A 781 35.36 45.68 0.92
CA GLN A 781 35.28 44.51 0.02
C GLN A 781 35.39 43.13 0.69
N LEU A 782 35.46 43.06 2.03
CA LEU A 782 35.31 41.79 2.74
C LEU A 782 33.86 41.33 2.71
N THR A 783 33.65 40.02 2.88
CA THR A 783 32.31 39.42 2.96
C THR A 783 32.11 38.68 4.27
N SER A 784 30.87 38.64 4.77
CA SER A 784 30.46 37.81 5.91
C SER A 784 29.08 37.20 5.68
N GLN A 785 28.85 36.00 6.23
CA GLN A 785 27.51 35.41 6.30
C GLN A 785 26.74 36.00 7.48
N LEU A 786 25.62 36.69 7.22
CA LEU A 786 24.75 37.27 8.24
C LEU A 786 23.40 36.55 8.25
N GLN A 787 22.80 36.40 9.43
CA GLN A 787 21.45 35.87 9.57
C GLN A 787 20.45 36.81 8.91
N VAL A 788 19.53 36.24 8.14
CA VAL A 788 18.45 36.97 7.47
C VAL A 788 17.11 36.44 7.93
N VAL A 789 16.18 37.36 8.18
CA VAL A 789 14.77 37.04 8.37
C VAL A 789 14.04 37.59 7.16
N TRP A 790 13.58 36.68 6.30
CA TRP A 790 12.86 37.03 5.08
C TRP A 790 11.44 37.50 5.38
N ASP A 791 10.96 38.45 4.58
CA ASP A 791 9.55 38.83 4.59
C ASP A 791 8.70 37.62 4.17
N THR A 792 7.51 37.52 4.75
CA THR A 792 6.57 36.43 4.46
C THR A 792 6.26 36.37 2.96
N ILE A 793 6.36 35.18 2.38
CA ILE A 793 6.09 34.94 0.97
C ILE A 793 4.67 34.45 0.85
N THR A 794 3.76 35.34 0.47
CA THR A 794 2.36 34.96 0.35
C THR A 794 2.15 33.99 -0.82
N PRO A 795 1.23 33.00 -0.72
CA PRO A 795 1.03 32.00 -1.77
C PRO A 795 0.64 32.54 -3.13
N THR A 796 0.10 33.76 -3.19
CA THR A 796 -0.18 34.48 -4.44
C THR A 796 1.08 34.77 -5.27
N LEU A 797 2.25 34.95 -4.66
CA LEU A 797 3.50 35.30 -5.36
C LEU A 797 4.09 34.11 -6.13
N TYR A 798 3.96 32.90 -5.57
CA TYR A 798 4.39 31.66 -6.22
C TYR A 798 3.23 30.83 -6.80
N GLY A 799 2.01 31.37 -6.78
CA GLY A 799 0.82 30.79 -7.39
C GLY A 799 0.76 30.95 -8.91
N GLN A 800 1.67 31.73 -9.52
CA GLN A 800 1.77 31.92 -10.98
C GLN A 800 3.22 31.82 -11.44
N VAL A 801 3.41 31.32 -12.68
CA VAL A 801 4.72 31.24 -13.33
C VAL A 801 5.28 32.65 -13.54
N GLY A 802 6.52 32.88 -13.12
CA GLY A 802 7.13 34.20 -13.19
C GLY A 802 8.28 34.38 -12.21
N GLY A 803 8.86 35.57 -12.18
CA GLY A 803 9.89 35.93 -11.21
C GLY A 803 9.35 36.96 -10.23
N PHE A 804 9.64 36.80 -8.94
CA PHE A 804 9.38 37.83 -7.94
C PHE A 804 10.58 37.98 -7.00
N VAL A 805 10.60 39.10 -6.30
CA VAL A 805 11.68 39.45 -5.38
C VAL A 805 11.15 39.41 -3.96
N VAL A 806 11.80 38.64 -3.10
CA VAL A 806 11.53 38.63 -1.67
C VAL A 806 12.61 39.44 -0.97
N HIS A 807 12.19 40.36 -0.12
CA HIS A 807 13.10 41.14 0.70
C HIS A 807 13.27 40.49 2.07
N GLY A 808 14.43 40.70 2.69
CA GLY A 808 14.71 40.20 4.03
C GLY A 808 15.41 41.22 4.88
N SER A 809 15.08 41.24 6.17
CA SER A 809 15.75 42.04 7.17
C SER A 809 17.02 41.34 7.65
N VAL A 810 18.15 42.05 7.65
CA VAL A 810 19.44 41.55 8.13
C VAL A 810 19.81 42.28 9.41
N SER A 811 20.04 41.53 10.48
CA SER A 811 20.34 42.11 11.78
C SER A 811 21.61 42.97 11.73
N GLY A 812 21.53 44.21 12.21
CA GLY A 812 22.65 45.15 12.24
C GLY A 812 22.78 46.09 11.04
N THR A 813 21.86 46.07 10.07
CA THR A 813 21.84 47.02 8.94
C THR A 813 20.42 47.41 8.52
N THR A 814 20.28 48.57 7.85
CA THR A 814 19.03 48.98 7.18
C THR A 814 18.94 48.50 5.73
N LEU A 815 20.02 47.90 5.19
CA LEU A 815 19.99 47.31 3.85
C LEU A 815 19.20 45.99 3.88
N GLN A 816 18.34 45.80 2.89
CA GLN A 816 17.54 44.59 2.75
C GLN A 816 18.29 43.53 1.93
N ALA A 817 18.20 42.28 2.37
CA ALA A 817 18.54 41.14 1.54
C ALA A 817 17.51 40.99 0.42
N THR A 818 17.92 40.42 -0.71
CA THR A 818 17.06 40.25 -1.89
C THR A 818 17.16 38.80 -2.37
N ALA A 819 16.04 38.08 -2.42
CA ALA A 819 15.96 36.78 -3.06
C ALA A 819 15.15 36.90 -4.36
N ASN A 820 15.78 36.61 -5.49
CA ASN A 820 15.14 36.54 -6.79
C ASN A 820 14.56 35.13 -6.97
N VAL A 821 13.27 34.99 -6.71
CA VAL A 821 12.53 33.74 -6.84
C VAL A 821 12.05 33.59 -8.28
N THR A 822 12.34 32.46 -8.92
CA THR A 822 11.78 32.06 -10.21
C THR A 822 10.81 30.91 -10.02
N VAL A 823 9.55 31.12 -10.35
CA VAL A 823 8.45 30.14 -10.31
C VAL A 823 8.29 29.55 -11.70
N THR A 824 8.55 28.25 -11.84
CA THR A 824 8.38 27.52 -13.10
C THR A 824 7.06 26.74 -13.11
N ALA A 825 6.49 26.50 -14.30
CA ALA A 825 5.24 25.76 -14.43
C ALA A 825 5.38 24.34 -13.88
N SER A 826 4.43 23.90 -13.05
CA SER A 826 4.34 22.51 -12.63
C SER A 826 3.93 21.63 -13.82
N PRO A 827 4.59 20.48 -14.09
CA PRO A 827 4.22 19.61 -15.19
C PRO A 827 3.00 18.77 -14.82
N ASN A 828 1.80 19.38 -14.83
CA ASN A 828 0.52 18.84 -15.30
C ASN A 828 -0.68 19.69 -14.82
N ASN A 829 -1.60 19.89 -15.79
CA ASN A 829 -2.95 20.45 -15.73
C ASN A 829 -3.14 21.96 -15.54
N GLY A 830 -3.87 22.53 -16.51
CA GLY A 830 -4.28 23.92 -16.57
C GLY A 830 -5.44 24.26 -15.63
N GLU A 831 -5.39 25.53 -15.19
CA GLU A 831 -6.48 26.51 -15.00
C GLU A 831 -7.78 26.02 -14.32
N ASN A 832 -8.31 26.61 -13.24
CA ASN A 832 -8.11 27.92 -12.58
C ASN A 832 -8.91 27.92 -11.22
N PRO A 833 -9.08 29.04 -10.48
CA PRO A 833 -8.40 29.35 -9.22
C PRO A 833 -9.38 29.60 -8.02
N ASP A 834 -8.91 29.55 -6.77
CA ASP A 834 -9.06 30.68 -5.82
C ASP A 834 -8.31 30.42 -4.49
N ASP A 835 -7.61 31.48 -4.05
CA ASP A 835 -7.15 31.88 -2.71
C ASP A 835 -6.73 30.80 -1.68
N SER A 836 -5.45 30.53 -1.38
CA SER A 836 -4.31 31.34 -0.87
C SER A 836 -4.27 31.61 0.65
N THR A 837 -3.03 31.55 1.15
CA THR A 837 -2.46 31.88 2.50
C THR A 837 -2.45 30.73 3.51
N ASP A 838 -1.35 30.33 4.18
CA ASP A 838 0.06 30.79 4.25
C ASP A 838 0.84 29.69 5.02
N ASP A 839 1.75 28.96 4.38
CA ASP A 839 3.21 28.94 4.58
C ASP A 839 3.73 29.08 6.04
N THR A 840 4.50 28.09 6.51
CA THR A 840 5.97 28.26 6.61
C THR A 840 6.68 26.99 7.08
N SER A 841 7.75 26.75 6.35
CA SER A 841 8.60 25.57 6.23
C SER A 841 9.79 25.55 7.19
N ASN A 842 10.32 24.34 7.44
CA ASN A 842 11.74 23.99 7.59
C ASN A 842 11.84 22.48 7.91
N GLY A 843 12.65 21.62 7.31
CA GLY A 843 13.72 21.70 6.32
C GLY A 843 14.58 20.42 6.43
N SER A 844 15.05 19.88 5.29
CA SER A 844 15.98 18.73 5.10
C SER A 844 15.37 17.33 5.31
N GLY A 845 15.32 16.39 4.35
CA GLY A 845 15.96 16.22 3.04
C GLY A 845 16.41 14.76 2.89
N SER A 846 15.81 13.97 1.99
CA SER A 846 16.38 12.67 1.57
C SER A 846 15.90 12.31 0.16
N GLY A 847 16.73 12.65 -0.84
CA GLY A 847 16.64 12.13 -2.19
C GLY A 847 17.02 10.65 -2.26
N GLY A 848 16.59 9.98 -3.34
CA GLY A 848 16.87 8.56 -3.60
C GLY A 848 18.37 8.22 -3.47
N GLY A 849 18.67 7.20 -2.65
CA GLY A 849 20.02 6.88 -2.22
C GLY A 849 20.93 6.42 -3.35
N VAL A 850 21.93 7.24 -3.68
CA VAL A 850 23.09 6.84 -4.48
C VAL A 850 24.09 6.16 -3.53
N ILE A 851 24.45 4.91 -3.81
CA ILE A 851 25.43 4.18 -2.99
C ILE A 851 26.83 4.62 -3.43
N SER A 852 27.54 5.31 -2.54
CA SER A 852 28.89 5.78 -2.81
C SER A 852 29.89 4.64 -2.65
N VAL A 853 30.66 4.35 -3.71
CA VAL A 853 31.71 3.33 -3.69
C VAL A 853 33.05 4.03 -3.42
N PRO A 854 33.85 3.59 -2.43
CA PRO A 854 35.12 4.24 -2.12
C PRO A 854 36.14 4.07 -3.26
N VAL A 855 36.80 5.16 -3.63
CA VAL A 855 37.91 5.15 -4.60
C VAL A 855 39.16 4.63 -3.90
N LYS A 856 39.79 3.59 -4.44
CA LYS A 856 41.13 3.17 -4.05
C LYS A 856 42.10 3.63 -5.14
N GLU A 857 42.79 4.74 -4.90
CA GLU A 857 43.83 5.21 -5.82
C GLU A 857 44.94 4.15 -5.92
N GLU A 858 45.07 3.48 -7.07
CA GLU A 858 46.31 2.81 -7.44
C GLU A 858 47.20 3.79 -8.23
N PRO A 859 48.35 4.22 -7.69
CA PRO A 859 49.12 5.31 -8.27
C PRO A 859 49.92 4.79 -9.47
N LYS A 860 49.45 5.11 -10.69
CA LYS A 860 50.28 5.02 -11.91
C LYS A 860 50.23 6.27 -12.80
N ASP A 861 49.18 7.07 -12.74
CA ASP A 861 49.03 8.31 -13.51
C ASP A 861 48.22 9.35 -12.72
N PRO A 862 48.76 10.55 -12.43
CA PRO A 862 48.07 11.59 -11.67
C PRO A 862 46.83 12.19 -12.36
N ASN A 863 46.58 11.89 -13.64
CA ASN A 863 45.38 12.36 -14.36
C ASN A 863 44.27 11.30 -14.51
N THR A 864 44.50 10.08 -14.01
CA THR A 864 43.59 8.95 -14.16
C THR A 864 43.15 8.42 -12.79
N SER A 865 41.85 8.46 -12.51
CA SER A 865 41.26 7.80 -11.34
C SER A 865 40.72 6.43 -11.72
N THR A 866 41.09 5.41 -10.94
CA THR A 866 40.56 4.05 -11.11
C THR A 866 39.72 3.66 -9.90
N VAL A 867 38.51 3.17 -10.15
CA VAL A 867 37.58 2.66 -9.14
C VAL A 867 37.33 1.20 -9.45
N THR A 868 37.65 0.31 -8.51
CA THR A 868 37.35 -1.12 -8.65
C THR A 868 36.15 -1.46 -7.78
N ILE A 869 35.07 -1.92 -8.40
CA ILE A 869 33.88 -2.38 -7.69
C ILE A 869 34.19 -3.72 -7.02
N GLN A 870 34.12 -3.76 -5.68
CA GLN A 870 34.35 -4.98 -4.92
C GLN A 870 33.04 -5.74 -4.68
N ASP A 871 33.15 -7.01 -4.30
CA ASP A 871 32.02 -7.87 -3.96
C ASP A 871 31.11 -7.26 -2.88
N LEU A 872 31.69 -6.64 -1.86
CA LEU A 872 30.93 -6.00 -0.78
C LEU A 872 30.17 -4.76 -1.27
N ASP A 873 30.79 -3.97 -2.17
CA ASP A 873 30.15 -2.80 -2.76
C ASP A 873 28.98 -3.24 -3.65
N MET A 874 29.18 -4.28 -4.47
CA MET A 874 28.13 -4.84 -5.31
C MET A 874 27.00 -5.45 -4.48
N ALA A 875 27.29 -6.14 -3.37
CA ALA A 875 26.26 -6.69 -2.50
C ALA A 875 25.38 -5.60 -1.88
N LYS A 876 25.98 -4.55 -1.31
CA LYS A 876 25.26 -3.37 -0.81
C LYS A 876 24.47 -2.68 -1.92
N ALA A 877 25.07 -2.59 -3.10
CA ALA A 877 24.46 -1.95 -4.25
C ALA A 877 23.25 -2.71 -4.81
N ILE A 878 23.26 -4.05 -4.74
CA ILE A 878 22.12 -4.92 -5.03
C ILE A 878 21.03 -4.73 -3.98
N GLU A 879 21.37 -4.66 -2.69
CA GLU A 879 20.42 -4.44 -1.59
C GLU A 879 19.69 -3.09 -1.71
N GLY A 880 20.37 -2.05 -2.20
CA GLY A 880 19.78 -0.74 -2.47
C GLY A 880 19.23 -0.53 -3.88
N ALA A 881 19.13 -1.57 -4.71
CA ALA A 881 18.68 -1.45 -6.09
C ALA A 881 17.18 -1.10 -6.17
N THR A 882 16.86 -0.02 -6.88
CA THR A 882 15.46 0.41 -7.11
C THR A 882 15.06 0.12 -8.55
N ASN A 883 13.90 -0.52 -8.77
CA ASN A 883 13.41 -0.88 -10.11
C ASN A 883 14.42 -1.67 -10.97
N GLY A 884 15.22 -2.54 -10.33
CA GLY A 884 16.27 -3.30 -11.01
C GLY A 884 17.46 -2.46 -11.47
N THR A 885 17.64 -1.25 -10.93
CA THR A 885 18.78 -0.37 -11.21
C THR A 885 19.66 -0.24 -9.98
N ILE A 886 20.94 -0.54 -10.15
CA ILE A 886 21.95 -0.17 -9.16
C ILE A 886 22.46 1.23 -9.48
N SER A 887 22.53 2.13 -8.48
CA SER A 887 23.14 3.45 -8.63
C SER A 887 24.44 3.57 -7.82
N LEU A 888 25.57 3.66 -8.52
CA LEU A 888 26.91 3.77 -7.94
C LEU A 888 27.41 5.21 -8.08
N GLY A 889 27.65 5.86 -6.94
CA GLY A 889 28.31 7.15 -6.85
C GLY A 889 29.83 6.99 -6.86
N VAL A 890 30.50 7.61 -7.83
CA VAL A 890 31.95 7.76 -7.83
C VAL A 890 32.30 9.18 -7.35
N PRO A 891 33.05 9.32 -6.24
CA PRO A 891 33.49 10.62 -5.73
C PRO A 891 34.19 11.45 -6.82
N ALA A 892 33.70 12.68 -7.02
CA ALA A 892 34.22 13.61 -8.00
C ALA A 892 35.32 14.49 -7.36
N GLU A 893 36.58 14.17 -7.63
CA GLU A 893 37.70 15.10 -7.40
C GLU A 893 37.85 15.97 -8.65
N SER A 894 37.91 17.30 -8.48
CA SER A 894 37.83 18.29 -9.55
C SER A 894 39.12 18.45 -10.40
N THR A 895 39.93 17.39 -10.54
CA THR A 895 41.18 17.41 -11.34
C THR A 895 41.41 16.20 -12.24
N THR A 896 40.56 15.17 -12.24
CA THR A 896 40.82 13.95 -13.02
C THR A 896 40.24 14.04 -14.43
N LYS A 897 41.10 13.99 -15.44
CA LYS A 897 40.71 14.04 -16.86
C LYS A 897 40.09 12.73 -17.34
N LYS A 898 40.43 11.61 -16.69
CA LYS A 898 40.00 10.26 -17.04
C LYS A 898 39.56 9.47 -15.81
N LEU A 899 38.38 8.86 -15.88
CA LEU A 899 37.86 7.92 -14.89
C LEU A 899 37.79 6.52 -15.49
N VAL A 900 38.25 5.52 -14.75
CA VAL A 900 38.19 4.09 -15.11
C VAL A 900 37.44 3.36 -14.00
N ILE A 901 36.29 2.76 -14.32
CA ILE A 901 35.48 1.98 -13.38
C ILE A 901 35.61 0.51 -13.75
N GLN A 902 36.32 -0.26 -12.93
CA GLN A 902 36.55 -1.68 -13.13
C GLN A 902 35.49 -2.51 -12.39
N VAL A 903 34.76 -3.33 -13.15
CA VAL A 903 33.74 -4.26 -12.67
C VAL A 903 34.20 -5.70 -12.96
N PRO A 904 34.49 -6.50 -11.91
CA PRO A 904 34.74 -7.92 -12.08
C PRO A 904 33.52 -8.64 -12.71
N VAL A 905 33.75 -9.48 -13.72
CA VAL A 905 32.66 -10.14 -14.47
C VAL A 905 31.80 -11.03 -13.56
N ALA A 906 32.41 -11.69 -12.57
CA ALA A 906 31.70 -12.50 -11.58
C ALA A 906 30.65 -11.70 -10.78
N LEU A 907 30.80 -10.38 -10.67
CA LEU A 907 29.83 -9.51 -10.01
C LEU A 907 28.63 -9.17 -10.91
N LEU A 908 28.81 -9.19 -12.23
CA LEU A 908 27.70 -9.06 -13.17
C LEU A 908 26.79 -10.29 -13.11
N ASP A 909 27.35 -11.49 -12.93
CA ASP A 909 26.55 -12.71 -12.72
C ASP A 909 25.76 -12.68 -11.41
N LYS A 910 26.35 -12.14 -10.34
CA LYS A 910 25.64 -11.93 -9.08
C LYS A 910 24.52 -10.91 -9.23
N ALA A 911 24.76 -9.79 -9.93
CA ALA A 911 23.74 -8.78 -10.18
C ALA A 911 22.57 -9.36 -11.02
N ASP A 912 22.88 -10.10 -12.08
CA ASP A 912 21.90 -10.76 -12.94
C ASP A 912 21.05 -11.80 -12.17
N ALA A 913 21.69 -12.62 -11.34
CA ALA A 913 21.01 -13.59 -10.47
C ALA A 913 20.05 -12.93 -9.47
N ASN A 914 20.28 -11.66 -9.11
CA ASN A 914 19.42 -10.85 -8.25
C ASN A 914 18.45 -9.95 -9.04
N GLN A 915 18.19 -10.26 -10.31
CA GLN A 915 17.24 -9.55 -11.18
C GLN A 915 17.59 -8.07 -11.41
N VAL A 916 18.85 -7.70 -11.25
CA VAL A 916 19.33 -6.36 -11.63
C VAL A 916 19.38 -6.27 -13.15
N LYS A 917 18.74 -5.24 -13.69
CA LYS A 917 18.63 -5.00 -15.14
C LYS A 917 19.77 -4.12 -15.66
N GLN A 918 20.19 -3.13 -14.87
CA GLN A 918 21.16 -2.13 -15.30
C GLN A 918 21.98 -1.56 -14.13
N ILE A 919 23.17 -1.05 -14.42
CA ILE A 919 24.04 -0.33 -13.48
C ILE A 919 24.20 1.11 -13.97
N ALA A 920 23.90 2.06 -13.09
CA ALA A 920 24.15 3.49 -13.29
C ALA A 920 25.41 3.92 -12.54
N PHE A 921 26.39 4.43 -13.26
CA PHE A 921 27.62 5.00 -12.74
C PHE A 921 27.54 6.53 -12.78
N GLN A 922 27.53 7.19 -11.62
CA GLN A 922 27.67 8.63 -11.52
C GLN A 922 29.16 8.99 -11.46
N ALA A 923 29.67 9.59 -12.53
CA ALA A 923 31.07 9.90 -12.80
C ALA A 923 31.26 11.42 -13.01
N GLY A 924 31.43 12.17 -11.92
CA GLY A 924 31.55 13.64 -12.00
C GLY A 924 30.31 14.28 -12.66
N ALA A 925 30.54 15.02 -13.75
CA ALA A 925 29.48 15.65 -14.53
C ALA A 925 28.66 14.67 -15.39
N SER A 926 29.06 13.41 -15.50
CA SER A 926 28.42 12.43 -16.39
C SER A 926 27.81 11.27 -15.59
N LYS A 927 26.67 10.77 -16.03
CA LYS A 927 26.04 9.53 -15.58
C LYS A 927 25.98 8.56 -16.74
N VAL A 928 26.49 7.35 -16.53
CA VAL A 928 26.54 6.28 -17.54
C VAL A 928 25.70 5.12 -17.04
N ILE A 929 24.63 4.76 -17.74
CA ILE A 929 23.74 3.65 -17.40
C ILE A 929 23.92 2.54 -18.44
N LEU A 930 24.31 1.36 -17.96
CA LEU A 930 24.64 0.22 -18.80
C LEU A 930 23.78 -1.00 -18.39
N PRO A 931 23.06 -1.62 -19.34
CA PRO A 931 22.34 -2.87 -19.10
C PRO A 931 23.30 -4.00 -18.72
N ILE A 932 22.92 -4.83 -17.75
CA ILE A 932 23.72 -5.99 -17.31
C ILE A 932 23.95 -6.96 -18.47
N GLN A 933 22.93 -7.18 -19.30
CA GLN A 933 23.03 -8.09 -20.45
C GLN A 933 23.99 -7.57 -21.52
N ALA A 934 24.00 -6.26 -21.79
CA ALA A 934 24.96 -5.63 -22.69
C ALA A 934 26.41 -5.80 -22.18
N LEU A 935 26.63 -5.62 -20.88
CA LEU A 935 27.94 -5.85 -20.26
C LEU A 935 28.37 -7.32 -20.36
N LYS A 936 27.49 -8.26 -20.02
CA LYS A 936 27.78 -9.70 -20.08
C LYS A 936 28.07 -10.19 -21.50
N GLN A 937 27.31 -9.71 -22.48
CA GLN A 937 27.54 -10.05 -23.89
C GLN A 937 28.92 -9.58 -24.36
N GLN A 938 29.35 -8.38 -23.93
CA GLN A 938 30.68 -7.87 -24.26
C GLN A 938 31.81 -8.60 -23.54
N ALA A 939 31.61 -8.99 -22.27
CA ALA A 939 32.59 -9.79 -21.53
C ALA A 939 32.81 -11.19 -22.15
N GLY A 940 31.74 -11.85 -22.61
CA GLY A 940 31.81 -13.27 -22.97
C GLY A 940 32.07 -14.17 -21.76
N THR A 941 32.51 -15.42 -21.99
CA THR A 941 32.65 -16.43 -20.92
C THR A 941 33.99 -16.39 -20.17
N ASP A 942 35.03 -15.79 -20.77
CA ASP A 942 36.42 -15.96 -20.31
C ASP A 942 37.01 -14.68 -19.69
N ALA A 943 36.32 -13.54 -19.82
CA ALA A 943 36.81 -12.26 -19.34
C ALA A 943 36.79 -12.16 -17.81
N LYS A 944 37.80 -11.49 -17.26
CA LYS A 944 37.91 -11.31 -15.79
C LYS A 944 37.34 -9.97 -15.35
N ASN A 945 37.59 -8.93 -16.11
CA ASN A 945 37.16 -7.57 -15.78
C ASN A 945 36.60 -6.84 -16.99
N ILE A 946 35.57 -6.06 -16.73
CA ILE A 946 35.09 -5.00 -17.60
C ILE A 946 35.53 -3.66 -17.00
N GLN A 947 35.93 -2.72 -17.84
CA GLN A 947 36.23 -1.35 -17.44
C GLN A 947 35.36 -0.37 -18.21
N VAL A 948 34.58 0.46 -17.51
CA VAL A 948 33.88 1.61 -18.08
C VAL A 948 34.78 2.82 -17.94
N VAL A 949 35.13 3.45 -19.05
CA VAL A 949 36.08 4.56 -19.11
C VAL A 949 35.36 5.82 -19.58
N VAL A 950 35.51 6.90 -18.82
CA VAL A 950 34.95 8.22 -19.15
C VAL A 950 36.09 9.23 -19.13
N THR A 951 36.31 9.91 -20.24
CA THR A 951 37.36 10.94 -20.37
C THR A 951 36.74 12.28 -20.75
N ASN A 952 37.08 13.35 -20.02
CA ASN A 952 36.80 14.72 -20.45
C ASN A 952 37.95 15.18 -21.36
N VAL A 953 37.65 15.38 -22.65
CA VAL A 953 38.65 15.69 -23.67
C VAL A 953 38.93 17.18 -23.70
N GLU A 954 40.18 17.55 -23.41
CA GLU A 954 40.57 18.95 -23.40
C GLU A 954 40.52 19.58 -24.79
N GLN A 955 40.14 20.86 -24.85
CA GLN A 955 40.07 21.66 -26.07
C GLN A 955 41.36 21.60 -26.92
N GLY A 956 42.52 21.57 -26.28
CA GLY A 956 43.83 21.47 -26.96
C GLY A 956 44.05 20.14 -27.68
N ALA A 957 43.35 19.06 -27.27
CA ALA A 957 43.46 17.73 -27.88
C ALA A 957 42.51 17.52 -29.08
N LEU A 958 41.54 18.42 -29.28
CA LEU A 958 40.58 18.35 -30.38
C LEU A 958 41.21 18.78 -31.72
N SER A 959 40.63 18.36 -32.84
CA SER A 959 41.02 18.87 -34.15
C SER A 959 40.53 20.32 -34.34
N GLU A 960 41.17 21.07 -35.24
CA GLU A 960 40.74 22.45 -35.56
C GLU A 960 39.31 22.49 -36.10
N GLN A 961 38.93 21.51 -36.92
CA GLN A 961 37.58 21.37 -37.45
C GLN A 961 36.54 21.19 -36.32
N VAL A 962 36.79 20.30 -35.36
CA VAL A 962 35.86 20.05 -34.25
C VAL A 962 35.73 21.29 -33.37
N ARG A 963 36.86 21.95 -33.02
CA ARG A 963 36.83 23.20 -32.25
C ARG A 963 36.04 24.31 -32.94
N ALA A 964 36.19 24.45 -34.26
CA ALA A 964 35.47 25.46 -35.02
C ALA A 964 33.95 25.19 -35.03
N SER A 965 33.54 23.92 -35.07
CA SER A 965 32.12 23.54 -35.09
C SER A 965 31.43 23.63 -33.73
N ILE A 966 32.13 23.34 -32.62
CA ILE A 966 31.51 23.30 -31.28
C ILE A 966 31.78 24.56 -30.45
N GLY A 967 32.72 25.41 -30.86
CA GLY A 967 33.16 26.58 -30.10
C GLY A 967 33.66 26.20 -28.71
N SER A 968 33.02 26.74 -27.67
CA SER A 968 33.30 26.42 -26.26
C SER A 968 32.64 25.13 -25.76
N GLY A 969 32.07 24.31 -26.64
CA GLY A 969 31.42 23.05 -26.27
C GLY A 969 32.37 22.04 -25.64
N SER A 970 31.82 21.08 -24.91
CA SER A 970 32.60 20.05 -24.21
C SER A 970 32.60 18.75 -25.00
N VAL A 971 33.68 17.97 -24.92
CA VAL A 971 33.78 16.64 -25.55
C VAL A 971 34.08 15.59 -24.50
N PHE A 972 33.28 14.52 -24.49
CA PHE A 972 33.45 13.38 -23.61
C PHE A 972 33.70 12.12 -24.44
N ASP A 973 34.74 11.36 -24.08
CA ASP A 973 35.03 10.06 -24.65
C ASP A 973 34.53 8.97 -23.70
N PHE A 974 33.63 8.13 -24.20
CA PHE A 974 33.11 6.96 -23.50
C PHE A 974 33.70 5.70 -24.12
N ASP A 975 34.35 4.86 -23.34
CA ASP A 975 34.94 3.60 -23.78
C ASP A 975 34.57 2.46 -22.84
N LEU A 976 34.48 1.25 -23.37
CA LEU A 976 34.26 0.02 -22.61
C LEU A 976 35.38 -0.95 -22.95
N GLN A 977 36.14 -1.38 -21.96
CA GLN A 977 37.26 -2.29 -22.15
C GLN A 977 37.02 -3.63 -21.50
N VAL A 978 37.32 -4.72 -22.23
CA VAL A 978 37.26 -6.09 -21.71
C VAL A 978 38.69 -6.59 -21.58
N ASP A 979 39.14 -6.85 -20.35
CA ASP A 979 40.53 -7.19 -20.02
C ASP A 979 41.56 -6.25 -20.68
N GLY A 980 41.25 -4.94 -20.72
CA GLY A 980 42.10 -3.87 -21.26
C GLY A 980 42.03 -3.65 -22.78
N LYS A 981 41.09 -4.30 -23.48
CA LYS A 981 40.84 -4.06 -24.92
C LYS A 981 39.54 -3.30 -25.14
N SER A 982 39.60 -2.13 -25.77
CA SER A 982 38.43 -1.29 -26.08
C SER A 982 37.45 -1.96 -27.05
N THR A 983 36.16 -1.77 -26.79
CA THR A 983 35.05 -2.13 -27.66
C THR A 983 34.36 -0.85 -28.14
N LYS A 984 34.02 -0.79 -29.43
CA LYS A 984 33.46 0.44 -30.04
C LYS A 984 31.95 0.41 -30.20
N ASN A 985 31.33 -0.76 -30.03
CA ASN A 985 29.89 -0.95 -30.21
C ASN A 985 29.36 -1.86 -29.11
N LEU A 986 28.18 -1.51 -28.57
CA LEU A 986 27.39 -2.27 -27.62
C LEU A 986 26.31 -3.09 -28.34
N SER A 987 25.57 -3.89 -27.59
CA SER A 987 24.38 -4.59 -28.08
C SER A 987 23.28 -3.60 -28.48
N ALA A 988 22.18 -4.10 -29.07
CA ALA A 988 21.06 -3.28 -29.53
C ALA A 988 20.40 -2.41 -28.42
N GLU A 989 20.57 -2.78 -27.14
CA GLU A 989 20.03 -2.03 -25.99
C GLU A 989 20.84 -0.76 -25.67
N GLY A 990 22.11 -0.70 -26.09
CA GLY A 990 22.99 0.48 -25.94
C GLY A 990 23.30 0.91 -24.50
N ALA A 991 23.95 2.07 -24.36
CA ALA A 991 24.16 2.79 -23.10
C ALA A 991 23.27 4.03 -23.05
N ARG A 992 22.74 4.37 -21.87
CA ARG A 992 22.08 5.66 -21.64
C ARG A 992 23.06 6.59 -20.93
N ILE A 993 23.28 7.76 -21.50
CA ILE A 993 24.25 8.74 -21.03
C ILE A 993 23.51 10.01 -20.63
N ALA A 994 23.85 10.59 -19.48
CA ALA A 994 23.40 11.91 -19.06
C ALA A 994 24.61 12.75 -18.67
N ILE A 995 24.71 13.99 -19.15
CA ILE A 995 25.88 14.85 -18.89
C ILE A 995 25.39 16.23 -18.47
N ASN A 996 25.84 16.72 -17.32
CA ASN A 996 25.52 18.05 -16.83
C ASN A 996 25.92 19.11 -17.87
N TYR A 997 24.99 20.00 -18.18
CA TYR A 997 25.21 21.14 -19.07
C TYR A 997 24.67 22.40 -18.41
N THR A 998 25.50 23.43 -18.26
CA THR A 998 25.06 24.71 -17.71
C THR A 998 24.70 25.65 -18.85
N LEU A 999 23.42 25.98 -18.98
CA LEU A 999 22.94 26.96 -19.95
C LEU A 999 23.55 28.33 -19.67
N LYS A 1000 24.09 28.96 -20.71
CA LYS A 1000 24.57 30.34 -20.62
C LYS A 1000 23.41 31.33 -20.85
N PRO A 1001 23.53 32.58 -20.38
CA PRO A 1001 22.53 33.61 -20.65
C PRO A 1001 22.23 33.72 -22.14
N GLY A 1002 20.95 33.60 -22.52
CA GLY A 1002 20.49 33.64 -23.91
C GLY A 1002 20.43 32.28 -24.61
N GLU A 1003 20.99 31.21 -24.04
CA GLU A 1003 20.86 29.88 -24.60
C GLU A 1003 19.47 29.29 -24.31
N SER A 1004 18.85 28.74 -25.36
CA SER A 1004 17.60 27.97 -25.26
C SER A 1004 17.90 26.48 -25.02
N PRO A 1005 17.27 25.83 -24.02
CA PRO A 1005 17.41 24.40 -23.74
C PRO A 1005 17.29 23.50 -24.98
N GLU A 1006 16.33 23.81 -25.84
CA GLU A 1006 16.00 23.01 -27.02
C GLU A 1006 17.04 23.07 -28.14
N LYS A 1007 17.98 24.01 -28.08
CA LYS A 1007 19.08 24.17 -29.04
C LYS A 1007 20.42 23.65 -28.51
N VAL A 1008 20.41 23.00 -27.34
CA VAL A 1008 21.58 22.24 -26.84
C VAL A 1008 21.60 20.89 -27.54
N ILE A 1009 22.68 20.63 -28.26
CA ILE A 1009 22.84 19.46 -29.13
C ILE A 1009 23.97 18.58 -28.61
N VAL A 1010 23.77 17.27 -28.73
CA VAL A 1010 24.83 16.27 -28.63
C VAL A 1010 25.11 15.67 -30.00
N SER A 1011 26.38 15.54 -30.36
CA SER A 1011 26.81 14.94 -31.62
C SER A 1011 27.93 13.92 -31.40
N TYR A 1012 27.88 12.80 -32.11
CA TYR A 1012 29.00 11.89 -32.21
C TYR A 1012 30.10 12.53 -33.06
N VAL A 1013 31.36 12.44 -32.61
CA VAL A 1013 32.53 12.91 -33.35
C VAL A 1013 33.17 11.71 -34.04
N SER A 1014 33.01 11.62 -35.35
CA SER A 1014 33.58 10.53 -36.13
C SER A 1014 35.11 10.59 -36.16
N ALA A 1015 35.76 9.51 -36.61
CA ALA A 1015 37.22 9.46 -36.75
C ALA A 1015 37.79 10.53 -37.72
N SER A 1016 36.97 11.06 -38.64
CA SER A 1016 37.37 12.16 -39.53
C SER A 1016 37.14 13.54 -38.94
N GLY A 1017 36.59 13.65 -37.72
CA GLY A 1017 36.22 14.91 -37.08
C GLY A 1017 34.88 15.49 -37.54
N LYS A 1018 34.07 14.70 -38.26
CA LYS A 1018 32.70 15.09 -38.65
C LYS A 1018 31.77 14.94 -37.43
N LEU A 1019 30.90 15.92 -37.22
CA LEU A 1019 29.83 15.86 -36.22
C LEU A 1019 28.59 15.20 -36.80
N GLU A 1020 28.04 14.24 -36.07
CA GLU A 1020 26.80 13.53 -36.41
C GLU A 1020 25.79 13.74 -35.28
N VAL A 1021 24.73 14.50 -35.53
CA VAL A 1021 23.75 14.87 -34.51
C VAL A 1021 22.99 13.64 -34.04
N LEU A 1022 22.93 13.45 -32.71
CA LEU A 1022 22.07 12.44 -32.10
C LEU A 1022 20.68 13.02 -31.91
N VAL A 1023 19.74 12.62 -32.77
CA VAL A 1023 18.35 13.13 -32.75
C VAL A 1023 17.61 12.75 -31.46
N ASN A 1024 17.98 11.63 -30.84
CA ASN A 1024 17.47 11.19 -29.54
C ASN A 1024 18.14 11.87 -28.33
N GLY A 1025 19.07 12.81 -28.59
CA GLY A 1025 19.73 13.59 -27.56
C GLY A 1025 18.96 14.87 -27.24
N ALA A 1026 18.74 15.12 -25.95
CA ALA A 1026 18.06 16.32 -25.50
C ALA A 1026 18.55 16.81 -24.15
N TYR A 1027 18.54 18.13 -23.98
CA TYR A 1027 18.69 18.74 -22.68
C TYR A 1027 17.38 18.60 -21.89
N ASN A 1028 17.49 18.06 -20.69
CA ASN A 1028 16.43 17.96 -19.71
C ASN A 1028 16.57 19.10 -18.70
N ALA A 1029 15.64 20.05 -18.74
CA ALA A 1029 15.68 21.23 -17.88
C ALA A 1029 15.46 20.91 -16.39
N ALA A 1030 14.77 19.81 -16.07
CA ALA A 1030 14.55 19.39 -14.69
C ALA A 1030 15.83 18.84 -14.04
N THR A 1031 16.69 18.17 -14.82
CA THR A 1031 17.94 17.58 -14.33
C THR A 1031 19.17 18.44 -14.61
N GLY A 1032 19.08 19.40 -15.53
CA GLY A 1032 20.23 20.16 -16.01
C GLY A 1032 21.20 19.32 -16.85
N GLN A 1033 20.74 18.21 -17.41
CA GLN A 1033 21.57 17.23 -18.11
C GLN A 1033 21.17 17.11 -19.58
N VAL A 1034 22.15 16.88 -20.45
CA VAL A 1034 21.93 16.38 -21.81
C VAL A 1034 21.91 14.86 -21.75
N GLU A 1035 20.76 14.29 -22.08
CA GLU A 1035 20.48 12.86 -22.01
C GLU A 1035 20.36 12.26 -23.42
N PHE A 1036 20.98 11.11 -23.65
CA PHE A 1036 20.91 10.38 -24.92
C PHE A 1036 21.18 8.88 -24.75
N THR A 1037 20.74 8.08 -25.71
CA THR A 1037 21.04 6.64 -25.77
C THR A 1037 21.92 6.34 -26.98
N THR A 1038 22.93 5.50 -26.84
CA THR A 1038 23.82 5.14 -27.96
C THR A 1038 24.35 3.72 -27.86
N ALA A 1039 24.39 3.01 -28.98
CA ALA A 1039 25.08 1.72 -29.08
C ALA A 1039 26.54 1.88 -29.52
N GLN A 1040 26.91 3.02 -30.09
CA GLN A 1040 28.28 3.33 -30.49
C GLN A 1040 28.99 4.00 -29.31
N LEU A 1041 30.26 3.68 -29.08
CA LEU A 1041 31.09 4.32 -28.06
C LEU A 1041 32.17 5.19 -28.72
N GLY A 1042 32.69 6.16 -27.97
CA GLY A 1042 33.69 7.12 -28.43
C GLY A 1042 33.37 8.57 -28.02
N ASN A 1043 33.73 9.52 -28.88
CA ASN A 1043 33.65 10.95 -28.59
C ASN A 1043 32.25 11.54 -28.85
N TYR A 1044 31.70 12.23 -27.86
CA TYR A 1044 30.45 12.98 -27.95
C TYR A 1044 30.68 14.44 -27.59
N ALA A 1045 30.30 15.33 -28.50
CA ALA A 1045 30.39 16.78 -28.33
C ALA A 1045 29.04 17.35 -27.90
N LEU A 1046 29.05 18.17 -26.85
CA LEU A 1046 27.89 18.89 -26.32
C LEU A 1046 28.09 20.39 -26.53
N PHE A 1047 27.18 21.02 -27.26
CA PHE A 1047 27.29 22.43 -27.60
C PHE A 1047 25.92 23.06 -27.89
N TYR A 1048 25.84 24.37 -27.71
CA TYR A 1048 24.70 25.18 -28.13
C TYR A 1048 24.80 25.52 -29.61
N LYS A 1049 23.73 25.28 -30.37
CA LYS A 1049 23.66 25.63 -31.80
C LYS A 1049 22.64 26.75 -32.00
N ASP A 1050 23.16 27.97 -32.11
CA ASP A 1050 22.33 29.14 -32.38
C ASP A 1050 21.86 29.15 -33.84
N VAL A 1051 20.66 28.63 -34.08
CA VAL A 1051 20.00 28.65 -35.39
C VAL A 1051 18.59 29.21 -35.23
N THR A 1052 18.20 30.08 -36.15
CA THR A 1052 16.86 30.69 -36.25
C THR A 1052 16.64 31.16 -37.68
N PHE A 1053 15.39 31.37 -38.06
CA PHE A 1053 15.01 32.00 -39.34
C PHE A 1053 14.33 33.36 -39.07
N GLN A 1054 14.32 34.27 -40.04
CA GLN A 1054 13.75 35.61 -39.84
C GLN A 1054 12.22 35.61 -39.92
N ASP A 1055 11.67 34.79 -40.81
CA ASP A 1055 10.25 34.72 -41.16
C ASP A 1055 9.39 33.90 -40.18
N ILE A 1056 10.00 33.21 -39.21
CA ILE A 1056 9.26 32.44 -38.19
C ILE A 1056 8.68 33.34 -37.08
N SER A 1057 9.08 34.61 -37.02
CA SER A 1057 8.47 35.61 -36.13
C SER A 1057 6.97 35.82 -36.42
N GLU A 1058 6.51 35.48 -37.63
CA GLU A 1058 5.10 35.50 -38.03
C GLU A 1058 4.28 34.35 -37.41
N VAL A 1059 4.95 33.29 -36.91
CA VAL A 1059 4.34 32.10 -36.30
C VAL A 1059 4.98 31.80 -34.95
N SER A 1060 4.89 32.75 -34.02
CA SER A 1060 5.49 32.65 -32.68
C SER A 1060 5.14 31.35 -31.93
N TRP A 1061 3.95 30.79 -32.16
CA TRP A 1061 3.50 29.51 -31.61
C TRP A 1061 4.31 28.29 -32.09
N ALA A 1062 4.97 28.38 -33.26
CA ALA A 1062 5.79 27.33 -33.84
C ALA A 1062 7.29 27.59 -33.72
N GLN A 1063 7.70 28.80 -33.34
CA GLN A 1063 9.10 29.25 -33.39
C GLN A 1063 10.02 28.31 -32.62
N ALA A 1064 9.69 27.96 -31.37
CA ALA A 1064 10.50 27.07 -30.55
C ALA A 1064 10.65 25.68 -31.19
N SER A 1065 9.57 25.12 -31.75
CA SER A 1065 9.57 23.82 -32.44
C SER A 1065 10.45 23.84 -33.68
N ILE A 1066 10.36 24.90 -34.48
CA ILE A 1066 11.17 25.06 -35.71
C ILE A 1066 12.65 25.17 -35.36
N ASP A 1067 12.98 26.02 -34.40
CA ASP A 1067 14.32 26.26 -33.91
C ASP A 1067 14.96 24.98 -33.33
N ALA A 1068 14.21 24.22 -32.52
CA ALA A 1068 14.65 22.97 -31.93
C ALA A 1068 14.97 21.89 -32.97
N LEU A 1069 14.12 21.77 -34.00
CA LEU A 1069 14.30 20.79 -35.08
C LEU A 1069 15.39 21.23 -36.07
N ALA A 1070 15.57 22.53 -36.29
CA ALA A 1070 16.65 23.08 -37.09
C ALA A 1070 18.02 22.89 -36.42
N ALA A 1071 18.09 23.09 -35.09
CA ALA A 1071 19.31 22.83 -34.32
C ALA A 1071 19.73 21.35 -34.42
N ARG A 1072 18.75 20.44 -34.48
CA ARG A 1072 18.97 19.00 -34.70
C ARG A 1072 19.17 18.58 -36.15
N GLU A 1073 19.19 19.53 -37.08
CA GLU A 1073 19.32 19.29 -38.53
C GLU A 1073 18.20 18.43 -39.16
N ILE A 1074 17.11 18.22 -38.42
CA ILE A 1074 15.91 17.51 -38.90
C ILE A 1074 15.25 18.36 -39.99
N ILE A 1075 15.03 19.64 -39.66
CA ILE A 1075 14.42 20.63 -40.55
C ILE A 1075 15.50 21.56 -41.11
N ARG A 1076 15.31 21.97 -42.37
CA ARG A 1076 16.12 23.01 -43.03
C ARG A 1076 15.22 24.09 -43.61
N GLY A 1077 15.70 25.33 -43.57
CA GLY A 1077 15.08 26.45 -44.28
C GLY A 1077 15.18 26.29 -45.80
N ARG A 1078 14.38 27.06 -46.54
CA ARG A 1078 14.54 27.19 -48.00
C ARG A 1078 15.77 28.02 -48.36
N SER A 1079 16.24 28.82 -47.42
CA SER A 1079 17.57 29.46 -47.42
C SER A 1079 18.11 29.49 -45.99
N GLU A 1080 19.33 29.99 -45.80
CA GLU A 1080 19.90 30.18 -44.47
C GLU A 1080 19.05 31.10 -43.57
N ALA A 1081 18.30 32.04 -44.15
CA ALA A 1081 17.53 33.04 -43.40
C ALA A 1081 16.00 32.81 -43.37
N SER A 1082 15.46 31.91 -44.20
CA SER A 1082 14.00 31.77 -44.39
C SER A 1082 13.52 30.31 -44.33
N PHE A 1083 12.49 30.06 -43.52
CA PHE A 1083 11.84 28.78 -43.31
C PHE A 1083 10.53 28.59 -44.11
N VAL A 1084 9.86 29.68 -44.48
CA VAL A 1084 8.53 29.77 -45.10
C VAL A 1084 7.44 29.00 -44.32
N PRO A 1085 7.14 29.40 -43.07
CA PRO A 1085 6.32 28.62 -42.13
C PRO A 1085 4.89 28.33 -42.60
N ASN A 1086 4.29 29.25 -43.37
CA ASN A 1086 2.90 29.15 -43.81
C ASN A 1086 2.73 28.39 -45.14
N ASN A 1087 3.82 27.99 -45.81
CA ASN A 1087 3.70 27.20 -47.02
C ASN A 1087 3.19 25.79 -46.70
N PRO A 1088 2.36 25.19 -47.58
CA PRO A 1088 2.02 23.78 -47.52
C PRO A 1088 3.26 22.90 -47.49
N VAL A 1089 3.16 21.76 -46.82
CA VAL A 1089 4.18 20.71 -46.84
C VAL A 1089 3.69 19.53 -47.69
N THR A 1090 4.56 18.98 -48.54
CA THR A 1090 4.21 17.81 -49.34
C THR A 1090 4.32 16.53 -48.53
N ARG A 1091 3.68 15.45 -49.01
CA ARG A 1091 3.80 14.12 -48.41
C ARG A 1091 5.24 13.62 -48.35
N ALA A 1092 6.03 13.87 -49.40
CA ALA A 1092 7.46 13.53 -49.43
C ALA A 1092 8.29 14.35 -48.43
N GLU A 1093 7.98 15.65 -48.28
CA GLU A 1093 8.62 16.49 -47.27
C GLU A 1093 8.30 16.01 -45.86
N PHE A 1094 7.02 15.77 -45.54
CA PHE A 1094 6.63 15.35 -44.20
C PHE A 1094 7.24 14.00 -43.81
N VAL A 1095 7.15 12.97 -44.68
CA VAL A 1095 7.71 11.66 -44.38
C VAL A 1095 9.24 11.74 -44.21
N THR A 1096 9.93 12.56 -45.01
CA THR A 1096 11.39 12.70 -44.87
C THR A 1096 11.78 13.36 -43.55
N LEU A 1097 11.04 14.39 -43.13
CA LEU A 1097 11.27 15.03 -41.83
C LEU A 1097 11.02 14.05 -40.67
N LEU A 1098 9.96 13.25 -40.78
CA LEU A 1098 9.59 12.25 -39.79
C LEU A 1098 10.66 11.15 -39.67
N MET A 1099 11.13 10.62 -40.82
CA MET A 1099 12.17 9.60 -40.85
C MET A 1099 13.50 10.10 -40.27
N ARG A 1100 13.90 11.34 -40.58
CA ARG A 1100 15.09 11.97 -39.97
C ARG A 1100 14.92 12.18 -38.47
N ALA A 1101 13.76 12.66 -38.03
CA ALA A 1101 13.49 12.92 -36.62
C ALA A 1101 13.69 11.68 -35.74
N PHE A 1102 13.37 10.50 -36.28
CA PHE A 1102 13.50 9.22 -35.56
C PHE A 1102 14.70 8.37 -36.00
N GLY A 1103 15.59 8.90 -36.86
CA GLY A 1103 16.78 8.20 -37.33
C GLY A 1103 16.46 6.91 -38.10
N LEU A 1104 15.35 6.87 -38.83
CA LEU A 1104 14.85 5.67 -39.52
C LEU A 1104 15.35 5.54 -40.97
N ASP A 1105 16.18 6.47 -41.43
CA ASP A 1105 16.82 6.43 -42.74
C ASP A 1105 17.99 5.41 -42.72
N GLY A 1106 17.74 4.15 -43.11
CA GLY A 1106 18.75 3.08 -43.10
C GLY A 1106 19.73 3.07 -44.29
N GLU A 1107 20.93 2.51 -44.09
CA GLU A 1107 22.01 2.41 -45.11
C GLU A 1107 21.79 1.35 -46.22
N GLN A 1108 20.68 0.61 -46.24
CA GLN A 1108 20.32 -0.23 -47.39
C GLN A 1108 18.82 -0.18 -47.67
N ALA A 1109 18.42 0.58 -48.69
CA ALA A 1109 17.07 0.51 -49.23
C ALA A 1109 16.95 -0.71 -50.15
N ALA A 1110 16.06 -1.65 -49.82
CA ALA A 1110 15.44 -2.52 -50.82
C ALA A 1110 14.72 -1.65 -51.88
N SER A 1111 14.52 -2.17 -53.09
CA SER A 1111 13.93 -1.43 -54.21
C SER A 1111 12.63 -0.70 -53.82
N ASN A 1112 12.59 0.62 -53.99
CA ASN A 1112 11.35 1.37 -53.86
C ASN A 1112 10.32 0.86 -54.88
N ALA A 1113 9.09 0.65 -54.42
CA ALA A 1113 8.01 0.03 -55.20
C ALA A 1113 6.86 1.00 -55.47
N PHE A 1114 7.09 2.31 -55.38
CA PHE A 1114 6.14 3.33 -55.84
C PHE A 1114 6.47 3.76 -57.28
N SER A 1115 5.44 3.93 -58.10
CA SER A 1115 5.59 4.20 -59.53
C SER A 1115 6.00 5.64 -59.88
N ASP A 1116 5.90 6.56 -58.92
CA ASP A 1116 6.12 8.01 -59.05
C ASP A 1116 7.37 8.51 -58.29
N ILE A 1117 8.27 7.61 -57.87
CA ILE A 1117 9.49 7.97 -57.15
C ILE A 1117 10.71 7.37 -57.86
N ASP A 1118 11.60 8.23 -58.33
CA ASP A 1118 12.84 7.84 -59.02
C ASP A 1118 14.01 7.69 -58.04
N GLN A 1119 14.99 6.84 -58.38
CA GLN A 1119 16.15 6.55 -57.53
C GLN A 1119 17.02 7.79 -57.21
N GLU A 1120 16.95 8.82 -58.06
CA GLU A 1120 17.69 10.08 -57.88
C GLU A 1120 16.92 11.10 -57.02
N ASP A 1121 15.66 10.83 -56.67
CA ASP A 1121 14.87 11.73 -55.83
C ASP A 1121 15.46 11.83 -54.43
N TRP A 1122 15.54 13.04 -53.90
CA TRP A 1122 16.12 13.32 -52.58
C TRP A 1122 15.35 12.66 -51.42
N TYR A 1123 14.09 12.26 -51.64
CA TYR A 1123 13.23 11.53 -50.70
C TYR A 1123 13.17 10.02 -50.98
N TYR A 1124 13.91 9.49 -51.95
CA TYR A 1124 13.86 8.07 -52.32
C TYR A 1124 14.15 7.15 -51.13
N SER A 1125 15.23 7.43 -50.38
CA SER A 1125 15.66 6.59 -49.26
C SER A 1125 14.63 6.58 -48.13
N SER A 1126 14.14 7.77 -47.76
CA SER A 1126 13.17 7.93 -46.67
C SER A 1126 11.82 7.29 -47.02
N THR A 1127 11.35 7.42 -48.27
CA THR A 1127 10.08 6.81 -48.71
C THR A 1127 10.18 5.29 -48.82
N ALA A 1128 11.30 4.76 -49.32
CA ALA A 1128 11.55 3.32 -49.37
C ALA A 1128 11.58 2.70 -47.96
N ALA A 1129 12.33 3.32 -47.03
CA ALA A 1129 12.41 2.88 -45.64
C ALA A 1129 11.03 2.98 -44.94
N ALA A 1130 10.31 4.09 -45.13
CA ALA A 1130 8.97 4.27 -44.56
C ALA A 1130 7.98 3.22 -45.05
N LYS A 1131 8.07 2.79 -46.33
CA LYS A 1131 7.24 1.71 -46.87
C LYS A 1131 7.57 0.37 -46.21
N GLN A 1132 8.86 0.06 -46.06
CA GLN A 1132 9.32 -1.17 -45.43
C GLN A 1132 8.88 -1.27 -43.96
N LEU A 1133 8.89 -0.14 -43.24
CA LEU A 1133 8.44 -0.04 -41.85
C LEU A 1133 6.90 0.04 -41.72
N GLY A 1134 6.16 0.04 -42.83
CA GLY A 1134 4.70 0.15 -42.82
C GLY A 1134 4.16 1.54 -42.45
N ILE A 1135 5.03 2.56 -42.38
CA ILE A 1135 4.66 3.95 -42.10
C ILE A 1135 3.80 4.50 -43.25
N VAL A 1136 4.17 4.16 -44.49
CA VAL A 1136 3.42 4.55 -45.69
C VAL A 1136 3.04 3.33 -46.52
N SER A 1137 1.85 3.36 -47.13
CA SER A 1137 1.34 2.27 -47.98
C SER A 1137 1.23 2.65 -49.46
N GLY A 1138 1.26 3.95 -49.78
CA GLY A 1138 0.92 4.50 -51.10
C GLY A 1138 -0.58 4.41 -51.42
N ARG A 1139 -0.92 4.74 -52.66
CA ARG A 1139 -2.27 4.72 -53.22
C ARG A 1139 -2.53 3.41 -53.94
N GLU A 1140 -3.81 3.14 -54.23
CA GLU A 1140 -4.25 1.93 -54.95
C GLU A 1140 -3.67 1.84 -56.37
N ASP A 1141 -3.35 2.96 -57.00
CA ASP A 1141 -2.72 3.03 -58.33
C ASP A 1141 -1.22 2.74 -58.32
N GLY A 1142 -0.64 2.46 -57.14
CA GLY A 1142 0.78 2.16 -56.96
C GLY A 1142 1.67 3.40 -56.80
N SER A 1143 1.12 4.61 -56.85
CA SER A 1143 1.87 5.85 -56.57
C SER A 1143 1.94 6.15 -55.06
N PHE A 1144 2.88 7.00 -54.65
CA PHE A 1144 2.94 7.57 -53.30
C PHE A 1144 2.21 8.92 -53.20
N GLY A 1145 2.18 9.68 -54.31
CA GLY A 1145 1.75 11.08 -54.34
C GLY A 1145 2.79 11.99 -53.70
N ALA A 1146 4.06 11.85 -54.08
CA ALA A 1146 5.19 12.50 -53.39
C ALA A 1146 5.04 14.03 -53.27
N GLU A 1147 4.61 14.68 -54.34
CA GLU A 1147 4.49 16.14 -54.45
C GLU A 1147 3.11 16.68 -54.01
N ASP A 1148 2.19 15.81 -53.62
CA ASP A 1148 0.88 16.26 -53.15
C ASP A 1148 0.99 16.87 -51.75
N GLU A 1149 0.22 17.93 -51.50
CA GLU A 1149 0.08 18.53 -50.18
C GLU A 1149 -0.50 17.50 -49.19
N ILE A 1150 0.07 17.42 -47.99
CA ILE A 1150 -0.38 16.45 -47.00
C ILE A 1150 -1.63 16.98 -46.25
N SER A 1151 -2.67 16.15 -46.21
CA SER A 1151 -3.85 16.41 -45.39
C SER A 1151 -3.56 16.23 -43.91
N ARG A 1152 -4.32 16.90 -43.04
CA ARG A 1152 -4.18 16.76 -41.57
C ARG A 1152 -4.40 15.32 -41.10
N GLN A 1153 -5.34 14.61 -41.68
CA GLN A 1153 -5.59 13.20 -41.34
C GLN A 1153 -4.45 12.27 -41.81
N ASP A 1154 -3.86 12.51 -42.98
CA ASP A 1154 -2.71 11.73 -43.46
C ASP A 1154 -1.46 11.97 -42.62
N MET A 1155 -1.24 13.22 -42.21
CA MET A 1155 -0.17 13.58 -41.28
C MET A 1155 -0.30 12.81 -39.97
N ALA A 1156 -1.51 12.76 -39.39
CA ALA A 1156 -1.80 12.00 -38.18
C ALA A 1156 -1.51 10.51 -38.35
N VAL A 1157 -1.92 9.93 -39.48
CA VAL A 1157 -1.68 8.51 -39.79
C VAL A 1157 -0.19 8.19 -39.93
N MET A 1158 0.58 9.01 -40.65
CA MET A 1158 2.03 8.80 -40.79
C MET A 1158 2.74 8.92 -39.43
N ALA A 1159 2.37 9.92 -38.62
CA ALA A 1159 2.90 10.06 -37.25
C ALA A 1159 2.56 8.84 -36.37
N TYR A 1160 1.31 8.36 -36.43
CA TYR A 1160 0.86 7.23 -35.62
C TYR A 1160 1.54 5.93 -36.01
N ARG A 1161 1.65 5.65 -37.31
CA ARG A 1161 2.35 4.46 -37.80
C ARG A 1161 3.85 4.50 -37.51
N THR A 1162 4.44 5.69 -37.43
CA THR A 1162 5.84 5.83 -36.99
C THR A 1162 6.00 5.37 -35.54
N LEU A 1163 5.06 5.70 -34.66
CA LEU A 1163 5.06 5.18 -33.28
C LEU A 1163 4.92 3.66 -33.23
N LEU A 1164 4.03 3.10 -34.05
CA LEU A 1164 3.86 1.65 -34.16
C LEU A 1164 5.15 0.98 -34.65
N ALA A 1165 5.81 1.55 -35.66
CA ALA A 1165 7.08 1.05 -36.18
C ALA A 1165 8.21 1.09 -35.14
N LEU A 1166 8.16 2.06 -34.21
CA LEU A 1166 9.09 2.19 -33.10
C LEU A 1166 8.71 1.31 -31.88
N ASN A 1167 7.57 0.62 -31.90
CA ASN A 1167 6.96 -0.04 -30.74
C ASN A 1167 6.80 0.90 -29.53
N ALA A 1168 6.50 2.17 -29.79
CA ALA A 1168 6.38 3.20 -28.77
C ALA A 1168 4.92 3.40 -28.34
N SER A 1169 4.69 3.62 -27.04
CA SER A 1169 3.39 3.97 -26.47
C SER A 1169 3.36 5.42 -26.00
N LEU A 1170 2.21 6.07 -26.12
CA LEU A 1170 1.99 7.44 -25.66
C LEU A 1170 1.24 7.44 -24.33
N GLN A 1171 1.65 8.32 -23.42
CA GLN A 1171 0.88 8.58 -22.20
C GLN A 1171 -0.39 9.37 -22.54
N THR A 1172 -1.54 8.96 -22.02
CA THR A 1172 -2.82 9.62 -22.28
C THR A 1172 -3.08 10.68 -21.22
N ASN A 1173 -2.87 11.95 -21.57
CA ASN A 1173 -2.96 13.06 -20.63
C ASN A 1173 -4.18 13.95 -20.85
N ALA A 1174 -4.91 13.77 -21.97
CA ALA A 1174 -6.07 14.57 -22.32
C ALA A 1174 -7.38 13.76 -22.21
N GLY A 1175 -8.43 14.39 -21.67
CA GLY A 1175 -9.79 13.91 -21.88
C GLY A 1175 -10.12 13.92 -23.38
N SER A 1176 -10.65 12.81 -23.90
CA SER A 1176 -11.01 12.71 -25.32
C SER A 1176 -12.11 13.73 -25.64
N LYS A 1177 -11.79 14.77 -26.41
CA LYS A 1177 -12.79 15.69 -26.96
C LYS A 1177 -13.28 15.15 -28.29
N VAL A 1178 -14.58 15.04 -28.49
CA VAL A 1178 -15.12 14.72 -29.81
C VAL A 1178 -15.00 15.98 -30.67
N PHE A 1179 -14.32 15.90 -31.80
CA PHE A 1179 -14.28 17.01 -32.77
C PHE A 1179 -15.65 17.17 -33.44
N ASP A 1180 -16.07 18.40 -33.67
CA ASP A 1180 -17.38 18.70 -34.27
C ASP A 1180 -17.54 18.10 -35.68
N ASP A 1181 -16.43 17.92 -36.39
CA ASP A 1181 -16.30 17.33 -37.73
C ASP A 1181 -15.77 15.89 -37.69
N SER A 1182 -15.96 15.17 -36.57
CA SER A 1182 -15.47 13.79 -36.44
C SER A 1182 -16.04 12.83 -37.50
N ALA A 1183 -17.21 13.16 -38.07
CA ALA A 1183 -17.85 12.40 -39.14
C ALA A 1183 -17.14 12.55 -40.51
N ASP A 1184 -16.33 13.59 -40.69
CA ASP A 1184 -15.56 13.84 -41.91
C ASP A 1184 -14.16 13.18 -41.85
N ILE A 1185 -13.77 12.62 -40.70
CA ILE A 1185 -12.54 11.86 -40.54
C ILE A 1185 -12.72 10.49 -41.22
N SER A 1186 -11.85 10.18 -42.18
CA SER A 1186 -11.91 8.89 -42.88
C SER A 1186 -11.63 7.72 -41.93
N ASP A 1187 -12.30 6.57 -42.13
CA ASP A 1187 -12.18 5.38 -41.26
C ASP A 1187 -10.73 4.95 -41.02
N TYR A 1188 -9.86 5.04 -42.04
CA TYR A 1188 -8.45 4.66 -41.93
C TYR A 1188 -7.63 5.59 -41.00
N ALA A 1189 -8.12 6.79 -40.73
CA ALA A 1189 -7.45 7.82 -39.94
C ALA A 1189 -8.04 7.98 -38.53
N ALA A 1190 -9.25 7.46 -38.28
CA ALA A 1190 -9.96 7.63 -37.02
C ALA A 1190 -9.14 7.20 -35.78
N GLU A 1191 -8.48 6.05 -35.86
CA GLU A 1191 -7.63 5.54 -34.78
C GLU A 1191 -6.43 6.47 -34.53
N ALA A 1192 -5.72 6.85 -35.59
CA ALA A 1192 -4.54 7.71 -35.51
C ALA A 1192 -4.88 9.08 -34.93
N VAL A 1193 -5.97 9.70 -35.38
CA VAL A 1193 -6.43 10.99 -34.87
C VAL A 1193 -6.82 10.89 -33.39
N SER A 1194 -7.56 9.84 -33.01
CA SER A 1194 -7.94 9.63 -31.61
C SER A 1194 -6.72 9.42 -30.71
N ALA A 1195 -5.76 8.58 -31.11
CA ALA A 1195 -4.56 8.30 -30.34
C ALA A 1195 -3.69 9.56 -30.17
N MET A 1196 -3.47 10.31 -31.24
CA MET A 1196 -2.68 11.54 -31.23
C MET A 1196 -3.34 12.66 -30.43
N GLN A 1197 -4.67 12.74 -30.45
CA GLN A 1197 -5.42 13.71 -29.65
C GLN A 1197 -5.35 13.38 -28.15
N LYS A 1198 -5.55 12.11 -27.77
CA LYS A 1198 -5.45 11.66 -26.36
C LYS A 1198 -4.07 11.90 -25.75
N ALA A 1199 -3.04 11.88 -26.61
CA ALA A 1199 -1.67 12.18 -26.24
C ALA A 1199 -1.31 13.68 -26.27
N GLY A 1200 -2.26 14.56 -26.64
CA GLY A 1200 -2.02 16.01 -26.74
C GLY A 1200 -1.10 16.42 -27.90
N ILE A 1201 -0.83 15.53 -28.85
CA ILE A 1201 0.04 15.82 -30.00
C ILE A 1201 -0.74 16.64 -31.03
N ILE A 1202 -1.96 16.21 -31.33
CA ILE A 1202 -2.87 16.90 -32.24
C ILE A 1202 -3.94 17.66 -31.45
N GLU A 1203 -4.12 18.91 -31.83
CA GLU A 1203 -5.21 19.75 -31.36
C GLU A 1203 -6.05 20.20 -32.57
N GLY A 1204 -7.35 20.34 -32.35
CA GLY A 1204 -8.26 20.97 -33.30
C GLY A 1204 -8.21 22.48 -33.18
N SER A 1205 -8.78 23.16 -34.17
CA SER A 1205 -9.03 24.61 -34.13
C SER A 1205 -10.53 24.83 -33.96
N ASP A 1206 -10.93 25.65 -32.98
CA ASP A 1206 -12.32 26.02 -32.74
C ASP A 1206 -13.31 24.84 -32.62
N GLY A 1207 -12.84 23.70 -32.09
CA GLY A 1207 -13.65 22.48 -31.93
C GLY A 1207 -13.60 21.50 -33.11
N SER A 1208 -13.01 21.87 -34.26
CA SER A 1208 -12.89 21.01 -35.45
C SER A 1208 -11.45 20.52 -35.70
N PHE A 1209 -11.30 19.32 -36.27
CA PHE A 1209 -10.02 18.75 -36.66
C PHE A 1209 -9.58 19.14 -38.08
N MET A 1210 -10.53 19.39 -38.99
CA MET A 1210 -10.34 19.71 -40.41
C MET A 1210 -9.58 18.61 -41.16
N PRO A 1211 -10.11 17.37 -41.24
CA PRO A 1211 -9.35 16.19 -41.68
C PRO A 1211 -8.75 16.28 -43.08
N SER A 1212 -9.44 16.96 -44.01
CA SER A 1212 -9.03 17.08 -45.42
C SER A 1212 -8.15 18.31 -45.72
N ASP A 1213 -7.99 19.22 -44.76
CA ASP A 1213 -7.25 20.46 -45.00
C ASP A 1213 -5.73 20.20 -45.13
N SER A 1214 -5.09 21.01 -45.96
CA SER A 1214 -3.64 21.00 -46.16
C SER A 1214 -2.90 21.49 -44.92
N THR A 1215 -1.73 20.90 -44.64
CA THR A 1215 -0.91 21.22 -43.47
C THR A 1215 0.25 22.14 -43.84
N THR A 1216 0.54 23.14 -43.00
CA THR A 1216 1.69 24.04 -43.20
C THR A 1216 2.99 23.46 -42.64
N ARG A 1217 4.13 23.97 -43.12
CA ARG A 1217 5.47 23.63 -42.60
C ARG A 1217 5.61 23.88 -41.10
N ALA A 1218 5.01 24.94 -40.58
CA ALA A 1218 4.99 25.23 -39.14
C ALA A 1218 4.19 24.18 -38.35
N GLN A 1219 3.02 23.77 -38.84
CA GLN A 1219 2.20 22.74 -38.19
C GLN A 1219 2.92 21.39 -38.18
N ALA A 1220 3.53 21.01 -39.31
CA ALA A 1220 4.35 19.80 -39.40
C ALA A 1220 5.52 19.81 -38.39
N ALA A 1221 6.21 20.94 -38.25
CA ALA A 1221 7.29 21.10 -37.27
C ALA A 1221 6.78 20.92 -35.83
N VAL A 1222 5.61 21.49 -35.49
CA VAL A 1222 5.01 21.32 -34.16
C VAL A 1222 4.63 19.88 -33.88
N ILE A 1223 4.03 19.16 -34.84
CA ILE A 1223 3.66 17.75 -34.65
C ILE A 1223 4.91 16.90 -34.43
N ILE A 1224 5.96 17.06 -35.25
CA ILE A 1224 7.20 16.30 -35.08
C ILE A 1224 7.87 16.61 -33.74
N TYR A 1225 7.91 17.88 -33.34
CA TYR A 1225 8.50 18.29 -32.07
C TYR A 1225 7.71 17.74 -30.87
N ARG A 1226 6.38 17.82 -30.88
CA ARG A 1226 5.51 17.23 -29.85
C ARG A 1226 5.68 15.71 -29.78
N LEU A 1227 5.78 15.04 -30.93
CA LEU A 1227 5.99 13.60 -31.01
C LEU A 1227 7.36 13.21 -30.42
N LEU A 1228 8.42 13.95 -30.71
CA LEU A 1228 9.74 13.75 -30.11
C LEU A 1228 9.72 13.96 -28.60
N ASN A 1229 9.02 14.97 -28.11
CA ASN A 1229 8.91 15.24 -26.68
C ASN A 1229 8.06 14.24 -25.92
N ALA A 1230 6.99 13.71 -26.55
CA ALA A 1230 6.13 12.70 -25.93
C ALA A 1230 6.81 11.33 -25.74
N LEU A 1231 7.97 11.12 -26.38
CA LEU A 1231 8.77 9.90 -26.31
C LEU A 1231 10.03 10.02 -25.46
N LYS A 1232 10.32 11.20 -24.92
CA LYS A 1232 11.36 11.41 -23.91
C LYS A 1232 10.81 11.03 -22.54
#